data_AF-A2FUK4-F1
#
_entry.id   AF-A2FUK4-F1
#
_cell.length_a   1.000
_cell.length_b   1.000
_cell.length_c   1.000
_cell.angle_alpha   90.00
_cell.angle_beta   90.00
_cell.angle_gamma   90.00
#
_symmetry.space_group_name_H-M   'P 1'
#
loop_
_entity.id
_entity.type
_entity.pdbx_description
1 polymer ?
#
loop_
_entity_poly.entity_id
_entity_poly.type
_entity_poly.pdbx_seq_one_letter_code
_entity_poly.pdbx_strand_id
1 'polypeptide(L)'
;MPKLTDNLKYIELDFNSIEVLNANGFNLKRLSLQHNILKEITPSTSFQSLQQLDLRDNKLTFLPSNFAEICPKLKSINLSHNQISEYPKLPFTVTEIDLSFNLICELPSNFNAFTCLCRIYLQNNQIKKVKNIPSCLQLFNIINNNVSSFALNHVPDLAHLYLMGNNLEKFPQIKGNMINDYYFRYNNIQKIEMRYILDSTRIIDLSFNNLDEIPSAVFRLPYLFDLQLAGNQLKTINQEIINSPIGRLNLSSNPIESLPKLPYNLEELFISDCNLKNLDILSENKNLVVLVASCNKLSQIPFISSLQEVDLSYNRFLEFPKLPNTIISLDLSFNEIQFFPDKFNCPNLVTLDVSFNLIQYIPNFIQYPNLKQLNLASTQFQNELNVSEELTHLDLTNTQINRFSSTGKFYFTSAKSEGYHERYITDSIYYASTIAFPTFFGDIIISRIFKDNKHPKLLGIVDNRKNYPNTNYFSNYLIDNVEKYGISDKNLKKSIEEALDHLEMKNVHEYVSAAFFSTKGKQLIVSSVGGMAVFVKFSNKIIQICGNLPFTLFCSRHNTYGSIGSDKDAAMYYVHNIKEKAETYKMDVSEDMKFVIIVSMSIVDTLMSKTIEKIILDAADGPEIAARLKSACKSSMCSDNISVLVAYIPSLLK
;
A
#
# COMPACT_ATOMS: atom_id res chain seq x y z
N MET A 1 4.18 15.31 39.52
CA MET A 1 3.68 13.97 39.89
C MET A 1 3.61 13.85 41.41
N PRO A 2 2.72 13.00 41.96
CA PRO A 2 2.77 12.65 43.38
C PRO A 2 4.10 11.96 43.73
N LYS A 3 4.51 12.05 45.01
CA LYS A 3 5.72 11.39 45.51
C LYS A 3 5.52 9.87 45.42
N LEU A 4 6.36 9.18 44.65
CA LEU A 4 6.34 7.73 44.54
C LEU A 4 6.82 7.10 45.85
N THR A 5 6.20 5.99 46.27
CA THR A 5 6.66 5.23 47.44
C THR A 5 7.74 4.23 47.03
N ASP A 6 8.64 3.91 47.96
CA ASP A 6 9.76 3.00 47.69
C ASP A 6 9.33 1.54 47.47
N ASN A 7 8.06 1.19 47.71
CA ASN A 7 7.52 -0.14 47.47
C ASN A 7 7.15 -0.39 46.00
N LEU A 8 6.99 0.67 45.20
CA LEU A 8 6.57 0.56 43.81
C LEU A 8 7.68 -0.05 42.94
N LYS A 9 7.32 -1.11 42.21
CA LYS A 9 8.22 -1.80 41.26
C LYS A 9 7.80 -1.62 39.81
N TYR A 10 6.51 -1.40 39.55
CA TYR A 10 5.95 -1.23 38.22
C TYR A 10 4.94 -0.09 38.27
N ILE A 11 5.00 0.81 37.31
CA ILE A 11 4.09 1.94 37.17
C ILE A 11 3.70 2.06 35.70
N GLU A 12 2.40 2.17 35.45
CA GLU A 12 1.84 2.47 34.14
C GLU A 12 1.08 3.80 34.25
N LEU A 13 1.48 4.77 33.44
CA LEU A 13 0.94 6.13 33.38
C LEU A 13 0.52 6.49 31.95
N ASP A 14 0.20 5.46 31.17
CA ASP A 14 -0.11 5.57 29.76
C ASP A 14 -1.39 6.38 29.52
N PHE A 15 -1.54 6.97 28.34
CA PHE A 15 -2.79 7.66 27.94
C PHE A 15 -3.22 8.79 28.89
N ASN A 16 -2.24 9.50 29.47
CA ASN A 16 -2.49 10.65 30.32
C ASN A 16 -2.08 11.95 29.60
N SER A 17 -2.16 13.09 30.30
CA SER A 17 -1.75 14.40 29.79
C SER A 17 -0.47 14.92 30.45
N ILE A 18 0.48 14.03 30.75
CA ILE A 18 1.72 14.40 31.45
C ILE A 18 2.64 15.15 30.47
N GLU A 19 2.96 16.41 30.77
CA GLU A 19 3.85 17.26 29.95
C GLU A 19 5.32 17.20 30.37
N VAL A 20 5.59 17.05 31.66
CA VAL A 20 6.94 17.08 32.23
C VAL A 20 7.09 15.93 33.23
N LEU A 21 8.13 15.11 33.03
CA LEU A 21 8.52 14.09 34.00
C LEU A 21 9.52 14.68 34.99
N ASN A 22 9.08 14.85 36.22
CA ASN A 22 9.91 15.22 37.37
C ASN A 22 9.50 14.33 38.56
N ALA A 23 10.17 13.20 38.70
CA ALA A 23 9.87 12.21 39.73
C ALA A 23 11.12 11.40 40.11
N ASN A 24 11.10 10.82 41.31
CA ASN A 24 12.14 9.91 41.79
C ASN A 24 11.51 8.57 42.17
N GLY A 25 12.13 7.47 41.74
CA GLY A 25 11.63 6.12 41.99
C GLY A 25 12.79 5.13 42.10
N PHE A 26 13.52 5.18 43.21
CA PHE A 26 14.77 4.42 43.42
C PHE A 26 14.62 2.91 43.30
N ASN A 27 13.42 2.38 43.58
CA ASN A 27 13.11 0.96 43.60
C ASN A 27 12.33 0.47 42.37
N LEU A 28 11.93 1.38 41.48
CA LEU A 28 11.10 1.10 40.32
C LEU A 28 11.90 0.30 39.29
N LYS A 29 11.28 -0.74 38.70
CA LYS A 29 11.88 -1.61 37.67
C LYS A 29 11.30 -1.35 36.28
N ARG A 30 10.01 -1.04 36.19
CA ARG A 30 9.33 -0.68 34.94
C ARG A 30 8.54 0.61 35.12
N LEU A 31 8.65 1.49 34.13
CA LEU A 31 7.87 2.71 34.02
C LEU A 31 7.33 2.80 32.60
N SER A 32 6.01 2.89 32.47
CA SER A 32 5.35 3.16 31.20
C SER A 32 4.68 4.53 31.25
N LEU A 33 4.94 5.34 30.22
CA LEU A 33 4.49 6.71 30.04
C LEU A 33 4.07 6.95 28.58
N GLN A 34 3.70 5.88 27.86
CA GLN A 34 3.35 5.99 26.44
C GLN A 34 2.07 6.80 26.23
N HIS A 35 1.88 7.34 25.03
CA HIS A 35 0.69 8.12 24.66
C HIS A 35 0.39 9.25 25.66
N ASN A 36 1.43 9.99 26.04
CA ASN A 36 1.30 11.22 26.82
C ASN A 36 1.68 12.43 25.95
N ILE A 37 1.84 13.59 26.57
CA ILE A 37 2.29 14.81 25.89
C ILE A 37 3.63 15.28 26.45
N LEU A 38 4.49 14.32 26.85
CA LEU A 38 5.79 14.63 27.47
C LEU A 38 6.66 15.40 26.49
N LYS A 39 7.10 16.58 26.92
CA LYS A 39 8.06 17.42 26.19
C LYS A 39 9.44 17.40 26.84
N GLU A 40 9.48 17.12 28.14
CA GLU A 40 10.71 17.22 28.94
C GLU A 40 10.77 16.15 30.04
N ILE A 41 11.97 15.60 30.25
CA ILE A 41 12.35 14.88 31.46
C ILE A 41 13.36 15.76 32.20
N THR A 42 13.03 16.18 33.42
CA THR A 42 13.89 17.11 34.15
C THR A 42 15.19 16.42 34.57
N PRO A 43 16.35 17.12 34.55
CA PRO A 43 17.63 16.54 34.97
C PRO A 43 17.67 16.07 36.43
N SER A 44 16.73 16.54 37.27
CA SER A 44 16.57 16.15 38.68
C SER A 44 15.86 14.81 38.89
N THR A 45 15.29 14.23 37.83
CA THR A 45 14.63 12.93 37.84
C THR A 45 15.64 11.82 38.15
N SER A 46 15.23 10.78 38.87
CA SER A 46 16.13 9.67 39.22
C SER A 46 15.40 8.34 39.38
N PHE A 47 15.78 7.34 38.58
CA PHE A 47 15.24 5.98 38.62
C PHE A 47 16.38 4.94 38.64
N GLN A 48 17.08 4.88 39.77
CA GLN A 48 18.32 4.11 39.95
C GLN A 48 18.20 2.57 39.78
N SER A 49 16.98 2.02 39.80
CA SER A 49 16.72 0.59 39.60
C SER A 49 15.96 0.26 38.32
N LEU A 50 15.65 1.26 37.49
CA LEU A 50 14.80 1.07 36.31
C LEU A 50 15.50 0.22 35.27
N GLN A 51 14.76 -0.77 34.74
CA GLN A 51 15.23 -1.69 33.71
C GLN A 51 14.46 -1.55 32.41
N GLN A 52 13.19 -1.14 32.48
CA GLN A 52 12.32 -0.97 31.32
C GLN A 52 11.63 0.40 31.39
N LEU A 53 11.71 1.15 30.30
CA LEU A 53 11.11 2.46 30.18
C LEU A 53 10.41 2.60 28.84
N ASP A 54 9.11 2.85 28.88
CA ASP A 54 8.32 3.15 27.68
C ASP A 54 7.91 4.62 27.66
N LEU A 55 8.37 5.34 26.64
CA LEU A 55 8.12 6.76 26.36
C LEU A 55 7.56 6.95 24.94
N ARG A 56 7.05 5.89 24.31
CA ARG A 56 6.46 5.94 22.96
C ARG A 56 5.35 6.99 22.87
N ASP A 57 5.16 7.56 21.67
CA ASP A 57 4.04 8.44 21.36
C ASP A 57 3.94 9.63 22.34
N ASN A 58 5.04 10.37 22.44
CA ASN A 58 5.15 11.59 23.23
C ASN A 58 5.61 12.76 22.32
N LYS A 59 6.08 13.86 22.92
CA LYS A 59 6.55 15.07 22.21
C LYS A 59 8.00 15.39 22.58
N LEU A 60 8.79 14.38 22.94
CA LEU A 60 10.18 14.56 23.33
C LEU A 60 11.03 14.94 22.11
N THR A 61 11.83 15.99 22.23
CA THR A 61 12.80 16.41 21.21
C THR A 61 14.24 16.03 21.58
N PHE A 62 14.50 15.78 22.86
CA PHE A 62 15.77 15.30 23.38
C PHE A 62 15.56 14.57 24.70
N LEU A 63 16.57 13.80 25.12
CA LEU A 63 16.71 13.34 26.50
C LEU A 63 17.77 14.19 27.23
N PRO A 64 17.66 14.38 28.56
CA PRO A 64 18.62 15.18 29.31
C PRO A 64 20.04 14.60 29.18
N SER A 65 21.06 15.48 29.19
CA SER A 65 22.45 15.05 28.92
C SER A 65 23.01 14.05 29.94
N ASN A 66 22.46 14.02 31.16
CA ASN A 66 22.77 13.07 32.23
C ASN A 66 21.84 11.85 32.26
N PHE A 67 21.10 11.54 31.18
CA PHE A 67 20.09 10.46 31.19
C PHE A 67 20.64 9.08 31.58
N ALA A 68 21.89 8.77 31.19
CA ALA A 68 22.57 7.56 31.63
C ALA A 68 22.75 7.47 33.17
N GLU A 69 22.84 8.60 33.87
CA GLU A 69 22.90 8.68 35.34
C GLU A 69 21.51 8.64 35.99
N ILE A 70 20.48 9.12 35.27
CA ILE A 70 19.08 9.05 35.69
C ILE A 70 18.60 7.59 35.75
N CYS A 71 18.95 6.78 34.74
CA CYS A 71 18.51 5.40 34.57
C CYS A 71 19.69 4.42 34.36
N PRO A 72 20.65 4.28 35.30
CA PRO A 72 21.92 3.58 35.05
C PRO A 72 21.81 2.06 34.85
N LYS A 73 20.66 1.46 35.17
CA LYS A 73 20.41 0.02 35.04
C LYS A 73 19.46 -0.34 33.89
N LEU A 74 19.19 0.62 33.01
CA LEU A 74 18.20 0.46 31.94
C LEU A 74 18.64 -0.61 30.95
N LYS A 75 17.73 -1.53 30.62
CA LYS A 75 17.95 -2.62 29.67
C LYS A 75 17.14 -2.43 28.39
N SER A 76 15.91 -1.94 28.51
CA SER A 76 15.03 -1.70 27.37
C SER A 76 14.44 -0.30 27.46
N ILE A 77 14.47 0.42 26.34
CA ILE A 77 13.86 1.73 26.21
C ILE A 77 13.11 1.84 24.89
N ASN A 78 11.87 2.31 24.97
CA ASN A 78 11.07 2.67 23.80
C ASN A 78 10.88 4.19 23.76
N LEU A 79 11.41 4.82 22.71
CA LEU A 79 11.30 6.25 22.40
C LEU A 79 10.66 6.47 21.03
N SER A 80 10.01 5.45 20.47
CA SER A 80 9.39 5.53 19.16
C SER A 80 8.31 6.63 19.09
N HIS A 81 8.05 7.15 17.90
CA HIS A 81 7.02 8.17 17.68
C HIS A 81 7.20 9.43 18.57
N ASN A 82 8.43 9.93 18.62
CA ASN A 82 8.78 11.20 19.24
C ASN A 82 9.37 12.14 18.17
N GLN A 83 10.06 13.21 18.60
CA GLN A 83 10.66 14.22 17.72
C GLN A 83 12.15 14.36 18.00
N ILE A 84 12.79 13.27 18.41
CA ILE A 84 14.20 13.26 18.81
C ILE A 84 15.08 13.47 17.59
N SER A 85 15.85 14.55 17.56
CA SER A 85 16.73 14.89 16.43
C SER A 85 18.17 14.39 16.61
N GLU A 86 18.60 14.16 17.84
CA GLU A 86 19.94 13.67 18.19
C GLU A 86 19.86 12.35 18.94
N TYR A 87 20.76 11.41 18.62
CA TYR A 87 20.80 10.14 19.33
C TYR A 87 21.02 10.36 20.84
N PRO A 88 20.16 9.82 21.72
CA PRO A 88 20.24 10.10 23.14
C PRO A 88 21.46 9.45 23.83
N LYS A 89 21.98 10.11 24.87
CA LYS A 89 23.05 9.57 25.73
C LYS A 89 22.48 8.49 26.67
N LEU A 90 22.30 7.29 26.12
CA LEU A 90 21.80 6.11 26.83
C LEU A 90 22.91 5.39 27.61
N PRO A 91 22.58 4.67 28.71
CA PRO A 91 23.54 3.84 29.42
C PRO A 91 23.94 2.62 28.60
N PHE A 92 25.19 2.16 28.71
CA PHE A 92 25.70 0.99 27.96
C PHE A 92 25.08 -0.36 28.37
N THR A 93 24.24 -0.37 29.42
CA THR A 93 23.52 -1.56 29.89
C THR A 93 22.33 -1.94 29.01
N VAL A 94 21.91 -1.05 28.09
CA VAL A 94 20.78 -1.30 27.20
C VAL A 94 21.04 -2.48 26.28
N THR A 95 20.07 -3.38 26.21
CA THR A 95 20.03 -4.55 25.35
C THR A 95 19.07 -4.37 24.18
N GLU A 96 18.11 -3.45 24.32
CA GLU A 96 17.09 -3.16 23.31
C GLU A 96 16.73 -1.68 23.31
N ILE A 97 16.75 -1.06 22.13
CA ILE A 97 16.40 0.35 21.94
C ILE A 97 15.44 0.47 20.75
N ASP A 98 14.29 1.10 20.98
CA ASP A 98 13.43 1.56 19.90
C ASP A 98 13.49 3.09 19.80
N LEU A 99 14.02 3.59 18.68
CA LEU A 99 14.10 5.00 18.32
C LEU A 99 13.42 5.25 16.97
N SER A 100 12.53 4.35 16.55
CA SER A 100 11.81 4.48 15.28
C SER A 100 10.91 5.71 15.24
N PHE A 101 10.60 6.21 14.04
CA PHE A 101 9.71 7.36 13.85
C PHE A 101 10.16 8.58 14.67
N ASN A 102 11.41 9.00 14.45
CA ASN A 102 12.02 10.18 15.06
C ASN A 102 12.74 10.99 13.97
N LEU A 103 13.56 11.97 14.35
CA LEU A 103 14.24 12.89 13.44
C LEU A 103 15.78 12.72 13.47
N ILE A 104 16.28 11.55 13.89
CA ILE A 104 17.70 11.30 14.11
C ILE A 104 18.45 11.34 12.78
N CYS A 105 19.46 12.21 12.69
CA CYS A 105 20.27 12.35 11.47
C CYS A 105 21.58 11.55 11.50
N GLU A 106 22.09 11.22 12.69
CA GLU A 106 23.39 10.55 12.86
C GLU A 106 23.40 9.60 14.07
N LEU A 107 24.14 8.50 13.94
CA LEU A 107 24.48 7.59 15.05
C LEU A 107 25.70 8.11 15.81
N PRO A 108 25.83 7.80 17.12
CA PRO A 108 26.94 8.29 17.93
C PRO A 108 28.29 7.73 17.44
N SER A 109 29.38 8.50 17.61
CA SER A 109 30.71 8.10 17.14
C SER A 109 31.22 6.81 17.81
N ASN A 110 30.83 6.58 19.06
CA ASN A 110 31.14 5.42 19.89
C ASN A 110 29.99 4.39 19.91
N PHE A 111 29.21 4.25 18.83
CA PHE A 111 28.06 3.33 18.79
C PHE A 111 28.45 1.86 19.07
N ASN A 112 29.66 1.46 18.72
CA ASN A 112 30.25 0.16 19.07
C ASN A 112 30.44 -0.09 20.59
N ALA A 113 30.40 0.94 21.43
CA ALA A 113 30.55 0.81 22.88
C ALA A 113 29.32 0.16 23.57
N PHE A 114 28.18 0.07 22.89
CA PHE A 114 26.97 -0.60 23.39
C PHE A 114 27.10 -2.14 23.31
N THR A 115 28.08 -2.73 24.01
CA THR A 115 28.41 -4.15 23.92
C THR A 115 27.31 -5.10 24.39
N CYS A 116 26.26 -4.60 25.04
CA CYS A 116 25.10 -5.37 25.45
C CYS A 116 23.92 -5.27 24.48
N LEU A 117 23.97 -4.38 23.49
CA LEU A 117 22.85 -4.07 22.60
C LEU A 117 22.65 -5.19 21.57
N CYS A 118 21.54 -5.90 21.67
CA CYS A 118 21.18 -7.01 20.79
C CYS A 118 20.19 -6.59 19.69
N ARG A 119 19.31 -5.62 19.97
CA ARG A 119 18.27 -5.16 19.03
C ARG A 119 18.17 -3.65 19.02
N ILE A 120 18.13 -3.07 17.82
CA ILE A 120 17.84 -1.65 17.67
C ILE A 120 16.93 -1.40 16.48
N TYR A 121 15.94 -0.54 16.71
CA TYR A 121 14.96 -0.08 15.74
C TYR A 121 15.16 1.41 15.48
N LEU A 122 15.46 1.77 14.23
CA LEU A 122 15.76 3.13 13.77
C LEU A 122 14.91 3.50 12.54
N GLN A 123 13.88 2.72 12.22
CA GLN A 123 13.10 2.95 11.01
C GLN A 123 12.45 4.33 11.01
N ASN A 124 12.30 4.93 9.82
CA ASN A 124 11.71 6.27 9.65
C ASN A 124 12.45 7.33 10.47
N ASN A 125 13.75 7.47 10.21
CA ASN A 125 14.61 8.54 10.69
C ASN A 125 15.32 9.20 9.50
N GLN A 126 16.33 10.03 9.75
CA GLN A 126 17.07 10.77 8.71
C GLN A 126 18.55 10.37 8.66
N ILE A 127 18.89 9.16 9.10
CA ILE A 127 20.27 8.71 9.27
C ILE A 127 20.97 8.62 7.92
N LYS A 128 22.10 9.31 7.75
CA LYS A 128 22.84 9.36 6.48
C LYS A 128 23.98 8.37 6.38
N LYS A 129 24.57 7.98 7.51
CA LYS A 129 25.80 7.18 7.56
C LYS A 129 25.79 6.21 8.73
N VAL A 130 26.26 4.99 8.49
CA VAL A 130 26.54 3.98 9.52
C VAL A 130 28.03 3.65 9.45
N LYS A 131 28.80 4.07 10.46
CA LYS A 131 30.27 3.88 10.49
C LYS A 131 30.69 2.59 11.20
N ASN A 132 29.97 2.24 12.25
CA ASN A 132 30.22 1.09 13.12
C ASN A 132 28.88 0.68 13.74
N ILE A 133 28.77 -0.56 14.18
CA ILE A 133 27.63 -1.10 14.92
C ILE A 133 28.14 -1.96 16.09
N PRO A 134 27.35 -2.13 17.17
CA PRO A 134 27.74 -2.95 18.31
C PRO A 134 28.03 -4.41 17.95
N SER A 135 29.01 -5.02 18.62
CA SER A 135 29.47 -6.38 18.32
C SER A 135 28.45 -7.49 18.65
N CYS A 136 27.53 -7.25 19.59
CA CYS A 136 26.53 -8.22 20.02
C CYS A 136 25.18 -8.05 19.29
N LEU A 137 25.13 -7.14 18.30
CA LEU A 137 23.89 -6.81 17.62
C LEU A 137 23.43 -7.99 16.75
N GLN A 138 22.18 -8.40 16.95
CA GLN A 138 21.54 -9.48 16.19
C GLN A 138 20.48 -8.95 15.22
N LEU A 139 19.81 -7.86 15.58
CA LEU A 139 18.80 -7.19 14.76
C LEU A 139 19.17 -5.73 14.58
N PHE A 140 19.37 -5.32 13.32
CA PHE A 140 19.58 -3.93 12.93
C PHE A 140 18.49 -3.51 11.93
N ASN A 141 17.51 -2.74 12.40
CA ASN A 141 16.46 -2.19 11.55
C ASN A 141 16.71 -0.70 11.31
N ILE A 142 17.05 -0.34 10.07
CA ILE A 142 17.27 1.05 9.64
C ILE A 142 16.45 1.38 8.38
N ILE A 143 15.26 0.77 8.26
CA ILE A 143 14.35 0.98 7.13
C ILE A 143 14.00 2.48 6.99
N ASN A 144 13.79 2.98 5.78
CA ASN A 144 13.32 4.34 5.53
C ASN A 144 14.20 5.40 6.20
N ASN A 145 15.46 5.43 5.80
CA ASN A 145 16.47 6.38 6.25
C ASN A 145 17.21 6.94 5.02
N ASN A 146 18.28 7.69 5.23
CA ASN A 146 19.04 8.34 4.17
C ASN A 146 20.42 7.71 3.96
N VAL A 147 20.62 6.44 4.33
CA VAL A 147 21.94 5.79 4.31
C VAL A 147 22.39 5.58 2.88
N SER A 148 23.52 6.20 2.50
CA SER A 148 24.07 6.08 1.14
C SER A 148 25.09 4.95 0.97
N SER A 149 25.66 4.45 2.08
CA SER A 149 26.59 3.33 2.08
C SER A 149 26.50 2.51 3.36
N PHE A 150 26.56 1.19 3.20
CA PHE A 150 26.65 0.24 4.31
C PHE A 150 27.92 -0.60 4.12
N ALA A 151 29.04 -0.02 4.56
CA ALA A 151 30.36 -0.64 4.50
C ALA A 151 31.02 -0.54 5.87
N LEU A 152 30.98 -1.63 6.61
CA LEU A 152 31.48 -1.69 7.98
C LEU A 152 32.80 -2.47 8.00
N ASN A 153 33.75 -2.00 8.81
CA ASN A 153 35.02 -2.72 9.01
C ASN A 153 34.81 -4.10 9.66
N HIS A 154 33.78 -4.20 10.49
CA HIS A 154 33.38 -5.42 11.17
C HIS A 154 31.86 -5.46 11.21
N VAL A 155 31.28 -6.54 10.69
CA VAL A 155 29.84 -6.83 10.79
C VAL A 155 29.70 -7.93 11.83
N PRO A 156 28.89 -7.73 12.89
CA PRO A 156 28.64 -8.75 13.88
C PRO A 156 27.80 -9.87 13.25
N ASP A 157 27.56 -10.92 14.02
CA ASP A 157 26.71 -12.05 13.66
C ASP A 157 25.22 -11.63 13.63
N LEU A 158 24.87 -10.74 12.70
CA LEU A 158 23.50 -10.28 12.47
C LEU A 158 22.66 -11.47 12.00
N ALA A 159 21.55 -11.70 12.70
CA ALA A 159 20.50 -12.59 12.26
C ALA A 159 19.53 -11.86 11.31
N HIS A 160 19.30 -10.56 11.57
CA HIS A 160 18.35 -9.75 10.82
C HIS A 160 18.94 -8.36 10.51
N LEU A 161 18.94 -8.01 9.22
CA LEU A 161 19.39 -6.71 8.72
C LEU A 161 18.34 -6.16 7.76
N TYR A 162 17.72 -5.04 8.12
CA TYR A 162 16.73 -4.39 7.28
C TYR A 162 17.24 -3.03 6.80
N LEU A 163 17.54 -2.95 5.50
CA LEU A 163 18.11 -1.77 4.83
C LEU A 163 17.18 -1.17 3.77
N MET A 164 15.94 -1.63 3.68
CA MET A 164 14.95 -1.14 2.73
C MET A 164 14.74 0.37 2.84
N GLY A 165 14.48 1.04 1.72
CA GLY A 165 14.09 2.46 1.73
C GLY A 165 15.23 3.39 2.12
N ASN A 166 16.45 3.08 1.67
CA ASN A 166 17.63 3.92 1.89
C ASN A 166 18.15 4.44 0.55
N ASN A 167 19.36 5.01 0.54
CA ASN A 167 19.99 5.57 -0.65
C ASN A 167 21.23 4.77 -1.08
N LEU A 168 21.29 3.46 -0.79
CA LEU A 168 22.48 2.65 -1.03
C LEU A 168 22.78 2.54 -2.53
N GLU A 169 23.93 3.05 -2.97
CA GLU A 169 24.37 2.94 -4.38
C GLU A 169 25.14 1.65 -4.67
N LYS A 170 25.76 1.07 -3.62
CA LYS A 170 26.55 -0.15 -3.69
C LYS A 170 25.91 -1.24 -2.84
N PHE A 171 26.15 -2.49 -3.22
CA PHE A 171 25.72 -3.64 -2.45
C PHE A 171 26.31 -3.58 -1.03
N PRO A 172 25.53 -3.83 0.05
CA PRO A 172 26.00 -3.82 1.42
C PRO A 172 27.20 -4.76 1.64
N GLN A 173 28.28 -4.23 2.23
CA GLN A 173 29.51 -5.01 2.46
C GLN A 173 29.42 -5.77 3.78
N ILE A 174 28.67 -6.88 3.77
CA ILE A 174 28.29 -7.62 4.96
C ILE A 174 29.07 -8.93 5.16
N LYS A 175 30.39 -8.91 4.96
CA LYS A 175 31.17 -10.16 5.03
C LYS A 175 31.12 -10.81 6.43
N GLY A 176 30.92 -12.14 6.46
CA GLY A 176 31.07 -12.95 7.68
C GLY A 176 29.88 -12.93 8.63
N ASN A 177 28.66 -12.78 8.11
CA ASN A 177 27.43 -12.80 8.92
C ASN A 177 26.63 -14.10 8.73
N MET A 178 25.45 -14.21 9.38
CA MET A 178 24.50 -15.32 9.27
C MET A 178 23.18 -14.95 8.57
N ILE A 179 23.17 -13.88 7.78
CA ILE A 179 22.00 -13.38 7.07
C ILE A 179 21.74 -14.27 5.85
N ASN A 180 20.62 -14.99 5.86
CA ASN A 180 20.20 -15.83 4.73
C ASN A 180 19.28 -15.10 3.76
N ASP A 181 18.52 -14.11 4.24
CA ASP A 181 17.51 -13.42 3.43
C ASP A 181 17.84 -11.93 3.30
N TYR A 182 17.87 -11.45 2.05
CA TYR A 182 18.41 -10.14 1.70
C TYR A 182 17.27 -9.21 1.27
N TYR A 183 16.86 -8.28 2.13
CA TYR A 183 15.79 -7.32 1.86
C TYR A 183 16.34 -5.91 1.64
N PHE A 184 16.78 -5.62 0.42
CA PHE A 184 17.44 -4.37 0.03
C PHE A 184 16.61 -3.53 -0.95
N ARG A 185 15.30 -3.76 -1.01
CA ARG A 185 14.39 -3.02 -1.87
C ARG A 185 14.38 -1.51 -1.61
N TYR A 186 13.98 -0.71 -2.61
CA TYR A 186 13.95 0.75 -2.54
C TYR A 186 15.30 1.36 -2.12
N ASN A 187 16.33 1.04 -2.89
CA ASN A 187 17.67 1.63 -2.77
C ASN A 187 18.13 2.08 -4.18
N ASN A 188 19.41 2.41 -4.33
CA ASN A 188 19.99 2.84 -5.60
C ASN A 188 21.04 1.83 -6.12
N ILE A 189 20.98 0.56 -5.69
CA ILE A 189 22.02 -0.43 -5.94
C ILE A 189 22.11 -0.72 -7.44
N GLN A 190 23.31 -0.61 -8.00
CA GLN A 190 23.53 -0.80 -9.43
C GLN A 190 23.99 -2.22 -9.79
N LYS A 191 24.66 -2.92 -8.86
CA LYS A 191 25.24 -4.24 -9.11
C LYS A 191 25.12 -5.15 -7.90
N ILE A 192 24.87 -6.43 -8.16
CA ILE A 192 24.91 -7.49 -7.15
C ILE A 192 26.36 -7.95 -6.94
N GLU A 193 26.80 -8.00 -5.69
CA GLU A 193 28.13 -8.49 -5.32
C GLU A 193 28.06 -9.84 -4.62
N MET A 194 28.27 -10.92 -5.38
CA MET A 194 28.15 -12.30 -4.90
C MET A 194 29.01 -12.63 -3.68
N ARG A 195 30.13 -11.91 -3.46
CA ARG A 195 31.02 -12.12 -2.30
C ARG A 195 30.34 -11.87 -0.94
N TYR A 196 29.17 -11.21 -0.95
CA TYR A 196 28.40 -10.88 0.25
C TYR A 196 27.10 -11.69 0.37
N ILE A 197 26.85 -12.62 -0.56
CA ILE A 197 25.67 -13.50 -0.58
C ILE A 197 26.10 -14.89 -0.13
N LEU A 198 25.32 -15.52 0.76
CA LEU A 198 25.58 -16.86 1.27
C LEU A 198 24.94 -17.92 0.36
N ASP A 199 25.55 -19.10 0.25
CA ASP A 199 24.97 -20.22 -0.53
C ASP A 199 23.67 -20.75 0.08
N SER A 200 23.46 -20.53 1.39
CA SER A 200 22.24 -20.85 2.13
C SER A 200 21.07 -19.89 1.86
N THR A 201 21.28 -18.85 1.05
CA THR A 201 20.26 -17.84 0.77
C THR A 201 19.02 -18.42 0.10
N ARG A 202 17.86 -18.06 0.65
CA ARG A 202 16.55 -18.48 0.12
C ARG A 202 15.80 -17.36 -0.56
N ILE A 203 15.96 -16.13 -0.07
CA ILE A 203 15.24 -14.95 -0.54
C ILE A 203 16.21 -13.82 -0.85
N ILE A 204 16.09 -13.24 -2.05
CA ILE A 204 16.75 -12.00 -2.43
C ILE A 204 15.70 -11.03 -2.95
N ASP A 205 15.48 -9.93 -2.23
CA ASP A 205 14.67 -8.81 -2.67
C ASP A 205 15.52 -7.56 -2.91
N LEU A 206 15.70 -7.26 -4.19
CA LEU A 206 16.39 -6.08 -4.72
C LEU A 206 15.43 -5.24 -5.58
N SER A 207 14.13 -5.32 -5.32
CA SER A 207 13.13 -4.55 -6.06
C SER A 207 13.36 -3.04 -5.90
N PHE A 208 13.06 -2.26 -6.93
CA PHE A 208 13.20 -0.81 -6.98
C PHE A 208 14.61 -0.36 -6.61
N ASN A 209 15.58 -0.91 -7.34
CA ASN A 209 16.97 -0.49 -7.37
C ASN A 209 17.34 -0.02 -8.79
N ASN A 210 18.63 0.10 -9.08
CA ASN A 210 19.16 0.53 -10.39
C ASN A 210 19.93 -0.59 -11.09
N LEU A 211 19.53 -1.86 -10.89
CA LEU A 211 20.19 -3.00 -11.51
C LEU A 211 19.94 -3.03 -13.02
N ASP A 212 20.99 -3.15 -13.83
CA ASP A 212 20.91 -3.34 -15.28
C ASP A 212 21.23 -4.77 -15.73
N GLU A 213 21.93 -5.53 -14.87
CA GLU A 213 22.30 -6.93 -15.09
C GLU A 213 22.17 -7.77 -13.81
N ILE A 214 21.98 -9.09 -13.97
CA ILE A 214 22.04 -10.08 -12.88
C ILE A 214 23.25 -10.98 -13.14
N PRO A 215 24.22 -11.07 -12.22
CA PRO A 215 25.33 -12.00 -12.34
C PRO A 215 24.83 -13.45 -12.41
N SER A 216 25.35 -14.24 -13.35
CA SER A 216 24.86 -15.61 -13.55
C SER A 216 25.06 -16.52 -12.33
N ALA A 217 26.05 -16.19 -11.50
CA ALA A 217 26.28 -16.81 -10.20
C ALA A 217 25.08 -16.77 -9.24
N VAL A 218 24.17 -15.78 -9.34
CA VAL A 218 22.92 -15.75 -8.55
C VAL A 218 22.06 -16.98 -8.84
N PHE A 219 21.99 -17.41 -10.10
CA PHE A 219 21.20 -18.57 -10.53
C PHE A 219 21.79 -19.91 -10.11
N ARG A 220 23.01 -19.92 -9.59
CA ARG A 220 23.70 -21.12 -9.06
C ARG A 220 23.53 -21.30 -7.55
N LEU A 221 22.82 -20.38 -6.87
CA LEU A 221 22.53 -20.50 -5.44
C LEU A 221 21.57 -21.69 -5.22
N PRO A 222 21.99 -22.73 -4.45
CA PRO A 222 21.30 -24.01 -4.41
C PRO A 222 19.94 -23.99 -3.70
N TYR A 223 19.69 -22.96 -2.88
CA TYR A 223 18.47 -22.84 -2.07
C TYR A 223 17.64 -21.59 -2.39
N LEU A 224 18.03 -20.81 -3.41
CA LEU A 224 17.33 -19.58 -3.79
C LEU A 224 15.96 -19.92 -4.39
N PHE A 225 14.92 -19.69 -3.60
CA PHE A 225 13.54 -19.97 -3.99
C PHE A 225 12.81 -18.72 -4.47
N ASP A 226 13.10 -17.57 -3.86
CA ASP A 226 12.38 -16.31 -4.07
C ASP A 226 13.33 -15.20 -4.53
N LEU A 227 13.14 -14.71 -5.76
CA LEU A 227 13.94 -13.66 -6.37
C LEU A 227 13.06 -12.50 -6.82
N GLN A 228 13.13 -11.39 -6.07
CA GLN A 228 12.36 -10.18 -6.29
C GLN A 228 13.25 -9.08 -6.88
N LEU A 229 12.97 -8.69 -8.12
CA LEU A 229 13.78 -7.76 -8.92
C LEU A 229 12.91 -6.70 -9.63
N ALA A 230 11.69 -6.46 -9.15
CA ALA A 230 10.78 -5.51 -9.77
C ALA A 230 11.38 -4.10 -9.83
N GLY A 231 10.99 -3.25 -10.78
CA GLY A 231 11.33 -1.82 -10.76
C GLY A 231 12.82 -1.50 -10.95
N ASN A 232 13.58 -2.37 -11.62
CA ASN A 232 14.99 -2.16 -11.95
C ASN A 232 15.13 -1.68 -13.42
N GLN A 233 16.34 -1.79 -13.99
CA GLN A 233 16.66 -1.40 -15.37
C GLN A 233 17.03 -2.62 -16.24
N LEU A 234 16.56 -3.80 -15.86
CA LEU A 234 16.89 -5.06 -16.53
C LEU A 234 16.29 -5.09 -17.93
N LYS A 235 17.13 -5.26 -18.96
CA LYS A 235 16.67 -5.43 -20.36
C LYS A 235 16.52 -6.89 -20.75
N THR A 236 17.31 -7.76 -20.12
CA THR A 236 17.40 -9.19 -20.41
C THR A 236 17.69 -9.97 -19.14
N ILE A 237 17.32 -11.25 -19.13
CA ILE A 237 17.70 -12.19 -18.08
C ILE A 237 18.62 -13.26 -18.70
N ASN A 238 19.68 -13.63 -17.98
CA ASN A 238 20.63 -14.63 -18.45
C ASN A 238 19.96 -16.01 -18.55
N GLN A 239 20.31 -16.79 -19.58
CA GLN A 239 19.77 -18.13 -19.82
C GLN A 239 20.08 -19.15 -18.71
N GLU A 240 21.12 -18.91 -17.89
CA GLU A 240 21.45 -19.77 -16.74
C GLU A 240 20.31 -19.88 -15.71
N ILE A 241 19.35 -18.94 -15.71
CA ILE A 241 18.17 -19.00 -14.83
C ILE A 241 17.40 -20.32 -14.98
N ILE A 242 17.41 -20.96 -16.15
CA ILE A 242 16.69 -22.22 -16.41
C ILE A 242 17.05 -23.34 -15.42
N ASN A 243 18.28 -23.34 -14.90
CA ASN A 243 18.78 -24.38 -13.98
C ASN A 243 18.66 -23.97 -12.50
N SER A 244 18.09 -22.81 -12.20
CA SER A 244 17.98 -22.31 -10.84
C SER A 244 16.83 -22.98 -10.08
N PRO A 245 16.88 -23.07 -8.74
CA PRO A 245 15.81 -23.62 -7.90
C PRO A 245 14.70 -22.60 -7.61
N ILE A 246 14.59 -21.54 -8.41
CA ILE A 246 13.65 -20.43 -8.17
C ILE A 246 12.22 -20.91 -8.40
N GLY A 247 11.38 -20.78 -7.36
CA GLY A 247 9.93 -21.02 -7.41
C GLY A 247 9.13 -19.74 -7.57
N ARG A 248 9.65 -18.60 -7.10
CA ARG A 248 8.99 -17.29 -7.21
C ARG A 248 9.92 -16.28 -7.85
N LEU A 249 9.48 -15.71 -8.95
CA LEU A 249 10.26 -14.75 -9.73
C LEU A 249 9.44 -13.50 -10.01
N ASN A 250 9.97 -12.35 -9.62
CA ASN A 250 9.36 -11.06 -9.92
C ASN A 250 10.33 -10.16 -10.68
N LEU A 251 9.97 -9.87 -11.92
CA LEU A 251 10.70 -9.03 -12.88
C LEU A 251 9.87 -7.81 -13.30
N SER A 252 8.72 -7.55 -12.67
CA SER A 252 7.80 -6.47 -13.06
C SER A 252 8.49 -5.10 -13.14
N SER A 253 7.96 -4.17 -13.93
CA SER A 253 8.48 -2.80 -14.07
C SER A 253 9.97 -2.76 -14.47
N ASN A 254 10.39 -3.66 -15.36
CA ASN A 254 11.70 -3.64 -16.01
C ASN A 254 11.53 -3.51 -17.53
N PRO A 255 12.47 -2.88 -18.25
CA PRO A 255 12.40 -2.74 -19.71
C PRO A 255 12.73 -4.05 -20.46
N ILE A 256 12.19 -5.20 -20.03
CA ILE A 256 12.43 -6.51 -20.62
C ILE A 256 11.55 -6.71 -21.86
N GLU A 257 12.16 -7.02 -23.01
CA GLU A 257 11.44 -7.30 -24.26
C GLU A 257 11.21 -8.79 -24.54
N SER A 258 12.05 -9.65 -23.94
CA SER A 258 11.94 -11.11 -24.06
C SER A 258 12.54 -11.82 -22.86
N LEU A 259 12.03 -13.01 -22.55
CA LEU A 259 12.50 -13.87 -21.47
C LEU A 259 13.25 -15.08 -22.02
N PRO A 260 14.31 -15.56 -21.34
CA PRO A 260 14.86 -16.88 -21.61
C PRO A 260 13.90 -17.98 -21.15
N LYS A 261 14.22 -19.25 -21.44
CA LYS A 261 13.55 -20.37 -20.77
C LYS A 261 13.70 -20.23 -19.25
N LEU A 262 12.59 -20.39 -18.54
CA LEU A 262 12.51 -20.23 -17.10
C LEU A 262 12.60 -21.58 -16.37
N PRO A 263 12.90 -21.60 -15.06
CA PRO A 263 12.97 -22.82 -14.27
C PRO A 263 11.70 -23.67 -14.35
N TYR A 264 11.84 -24.99 -14.46
CA TYR A 264 10.71 -25.91 -14.49
C TYR A 264 9.90 -25.95 -13.19
N ASN A 265 10.54 -25.63 -12.06
CA ASN A 265 9.94 -25.55 -10.73
C ASN A 265 9.34 -24.17 -10.41
N LEU A 266 9.27 -23.26 -11.39
CA LEU A 266 8.66 -21.95 -11.20
C LEU A 266 7.16 -22.10 -10.93
N GLU A 267 6.71 -21.56 -9.79
CA GLU A 267 5.34 -21.58 -9.28
C GLU A 267 4.63 -20.24 -9.46
N GLU A 268 5.36 -19.13 -9.29
CA GLU A 268 4.80 -17.77 -9.39
C GLU A 268 5.70 -16.87 -10.24
N LEU A 269 5.09 -16.19 -11.22
CA LEU A 269 5.78 -15.27 -12.13
C LEU A 269 5.07 -13.92 -12.20
N PHE A 270 5.81 -12.87 -11.83
CA PHE A 270 5.37 -11.48 -11.94
C PHE A 270 6.26 -10.77 -12.97
N ILE A 271 5.68 -10.36 -14.08
CA ILE A 271 6.35 -9.78 -15.26
C ILE A 271 5.53 -8.61 -15.83
N SER A 272 4.79 -7.92 -14.97
CA SER A 272 3.95 -6.80 -15.38
C SER A 272 4.77 -5.57 -15.73
N ASP A 273 4.19 -4.66 -16.50
CA ASP A 273 4.85 -3.39 -16.88
C ASP A 273 6.25 -3.64 -17.47
N CYS A 274 6.32 -4.60 -18.38
CA CYS A 274 7.50 -4.90 -19.18
C CYS A 274 7.21 -4.53 -20.65
N ASN A 275 8.10 -4.91 -21.56
CA ASN A 275 7.92 -4.70 -22.99
C ASN A 275 7.63 -6.02 -23.74
N LEU A 276 7.08 -7.01 -23.05
CA LEU A 276 6.89 -8.37 -23.58
C LEU A 276 5.81 -8.42 -24.64
N LYS A 277 6.09 -9.14 -25.74
CA LYS A 277 5.16 -9.33 -26.87
C LYS A 277 4.58 -10.74 -26.97
N ASN A 278 5.27 -11.73 -26.40
CA ASN A 278 4.84 -13.12 -26.36
C ASN A 278 5.41 -13.80 -25.11
N LEU A 279 4.82 -14.93 -24.75
CA LEU A 279 5.24 -15.77 -23.63
C LEU A 279 5.35 -17.25 -24.02
N ASP A 280 5.65 -17.55 -25.29
CA ASP A 280 5.68 -18.94 -25.81
C ASP A 280 6.67 -19.85 -25.04
N ILE A 281 7.70 -19.24 -24.46
CA ILE A 281 8.68 -19.85 -23.57
C ILE A 281 8.04 -20.53 -22.35
N LEU A 282 6.83 -20.14 -21.94
CA LEU A 282 6.14 -20.68 -20.77
C LEU A 282 5.41 -22.01 -21.04
N SER A 283 5.41 -22.50 -22.28
CA SER A 283 4.71 -23.74 -22.68
C SER A 283 5.15 -24.99 -21.91
N GLU A 284 6.38 -25.00 -21.37
CA GLU A 284 6.93 -26.12 -20.57
C GLU A 284 6.77 -25.93 -19.05
N ASN A 285 6.32 -24.76 -18.56
CA ASN A 285 6.22 -24.44 -17.13
C ASN A 285 4.96 -25.02 -16.47
N LYS A 286 4.94 -26.36 -16.31
CA LYS A 286 3.80 -27.13 -15.79
C LYS A 286 3.50 -26.96 -14.30
N ASN A 287 4.36 -26.25 -13.57
CA ASN A 287 4.18 -25.96 -12.14
C ASN A 287 3.72 -24.51 -11.90
N LEU A 288 3.61 -23.69 -12.95
CA LEU A 288 3.25 -22.28 -12.80
C LEU A 288 1.78 -22.16 -12.41
N VAL A 289 1.53 -21.63 -11.21
CA VAL A 289 0.20 -21.44 -10.61
C VAL A 289 -0.27 -20.00 -10.77
N VAL A 290 0.65 -19.04 -10.59
CA VAL A 290 0.35 -17.60 -10.62
C VAL A 290 1.12 -16.94 -11.76
N LEU A 291 0.39 -16.23 -12.63
CA LEU A 291 0.96 -15.42 -13.70
C LEU A 291 0.38 -14.01 -13.67
N VAL A 292 1.23 -13.02 -13.34
CA VAL A 292 0.88 -11.60 -13.35
C VAL A 292 1.71 -10.92 -14.43
N ALA A 293 1.09 -10.64 -15.57
CA ALA A 293 1.73 -10.12 -16.80
C ALA A 293 0.96 -8.93 -17.40
N SER A 294 0.33 -8.14 -16.54
CA SER A 294 -0.40 -6.93 -16.92
C SER A 294 0.51 -5.83 -17.48
N CYS A 295 -0.07 -4.86 -18.20
CA CYS A 295 0.67 -3.73 -18.77
C CYS A 295 1.83 -4.16 -19.69
N ASN A 296 1.58 -5.11 -20.59
CA ASN A 296 2.54 -5.55 -21.59
C ASN A 296 1.99 -5.31 -23.01
N LYS A 297 2.62 -5.92 -24.02
CA LYS A 297 2.19 -5.86 -25.43
C LYS A 297 1.76 -7.25 -25.92
N LEU A 298 1.23 -8.08 -25.02
CA LEU A 298 0.84 -9.46 -25.32
C LEU A 298 -0.46 -9.48 -26.13
N SER A 299 -0.52 -10.32 -27.15
CA SER A 299 -1.75 -10.63 -27.89
C SER A 299 -2.19 -12.09 -27.73
N GLN A 300 -1.31 -12.94 -27.19
CA GLN A 300 -1.55 -14.36 -26.94
C GLN A 300 -0.63 -14.87 -25.83
N ILE A 301 -1.00 -15.99 -25.23
CA ILE A 301 -0.16 -16.78 -24.33
C ILE A 301 -0.28 -18.28 -24.67
N PRO A 302 0.75 -19.10 -24.40
CA PRO A 302 0.63 -20.54 -24.53
C PRO A 302 -0.35 -21.12 -23.50
N PHE A 303 -0.88 -22.31 -23.79
CA PHE A 303 -1.68 -23.05 -22.81
C PHE A 303 -0.79 -23.60 -21.71
N ILE A 304 -1.06 -23.22 -20.46
CA ILE A 304 -0.33 -23.65 -19.27
C ILE A 304 -1.32 -24.34 -18.34
N SER A 305 -1.17 -25.65 -18.15
CA SER A 305 -2.20 -26.50 -17.54
C SER A 305 -2.41 -26.30 -16.04
N SER A 306 -1.45 -25.68 -15.35
CA SER A 306 -1.42 -25.53 -13.90
C SER A 306 -1.93 -24.19 -13.38
N LEU A 307 -2.17 -23.22 -14.26
CA LEU A 307 -2.53 -21.86 -13.87
C LEU A 307 -3.82 -21.82 -13.05
N GLN A 308 -3.82 -21.03 -11.98
CA GLN A 308 -4.97 -20.79 -11.13
C GLN A 308 -5.27 -19.29 -11.04
N GLU A 309 -4.24 -18.46 -10.93
CA GLU A 309 -4.39 -17.00 -10.84
C GLU A 309 -3.66 -16.33 -12.00
N VAL A 310 -4.42 -15.56 -12.78
CA VAL A 310 -3.93 -14.96 -14.02
C VAL A 310 -4.37 -13.50 -14.09
N ASP A 311 -3.39 -12.60 -14.22
CA ASP A 311 -3.62 -11.18 -14.52
C ASP A 311 -2.91 -10.83 -15.83
N LEU A 312 -3.73 -10.61 -16.87
CA LEU A 312 -3.34 -10.23 -18.23
C LEU A 312 -3.95 -8.87 -18.61
N SER A 313 -4.33 -8.07 -17.61
CA SER A 313 -4.94 -6.75 -17.85
C SER A 313 -4.02 -5.79 -18.60
N TYR A 314 -4.60 -4.81 -19.31
CA TYR A 314 -3.86 -3.79 -20.05
C TYR A 314 -2.83 -4.41 -21.03
N ASN A 315 -3.32 -5.24 -21.94
CA ASN A 315 -2.56 -5.88 -23.01
C ASN A 315 -3.26 -5.65 -24.36
N ARG A 316 -3.03 -6.50 -25.36
CA ARG A 316 -3.57 -6.39 -26.73
C ARG A 316 -4.29 -7.65 -27.18
N PHE A 317 -4.97 -8.32 -26.26
CA PHE A 317 -5.75 -9.52 -26.60
C PHE A 317 -7.00 -9.13 -27.39
N LEU A 318 -7.13 -9.67 -28.61
CA LEU A 318 -8.34 -9.56 -29.45
C LEU A 318 -9.33 -10.70 -29.19
N GLU A 319 -8.81 -11.84 -28.74
CA GLU A 319 -9.55 -13.05 -28.44
C GLU A 319 -9.24 -13.52 -27.02
N PHE A 320 -10.16 -14.28 -26.45
CA PHE A 320 -9.95 -14.91 -25.15
C PHE A 320 -8.78 -15.91 -25.23
N PRO A 321 -7.80 -15.86 -24.30
CA PRO A 321 -6.70 -16.84 -24.30
C PRO A 321 -7.20 -18.25 -24.01
N LYS A 322 -6.44 -19.26 -24.47
CA LYS A 322 -6.70 -20.66 -24.11
C LYS A 322 -6.29 -20.89 -22.67
N LEU A 323 -7.28 -21.13 -21.81
CA LEU A 323 -7.09 -21.27 -20.36
C LEU A 323 -7.42 -22.69 -19.87
N PRO A 324 -6.75 -23.19 -18.82
CA PRO A 324 -7.09 -24.46 -18.20
C PRO A 324 -8.36 -24.34 -17.34
N ASN A 325 -8.95 -25.49 -16.98
CA ASN A 325 -10.10 -25.54 -16.07
C ASN A 325 -9.74 -25.31 -14.59
N THR A 326 -8.44 -25.18 -14.28
CA THR A 326 -7.89 -24.91 -12.95
C THR A 326 -7.99 -23.44 -12.54
N ILE A 327 -8.36 -22.53 -13.45
CA ILE A 327 -8.44 -21.10 -13.18
C ILE A 327 -9.46 -20.81 -12.06
N ILE A 328 -9.00 -20.05 -11.07
CA ILE A 328 -9.73 -19.55 -9.92
C ILE A 328 -9.92 -18.03 -10.05
N SER A 329 -8.90 -17.31 -10.48
CA SER A 329 -8.91 -15.85 -10.64
C SER A 329 -8.38 -15.45 -12.01
N LEU A 330 -9.15 -14.62 -12.72
CA LEU A 330 -8.79 -14.15 -14.05
C LEU A 330 -9.10 -12.67 -14.22
N ASP A 331 -8.07 -11.89 -14.53
CA ASP A 331 -8.17 -10.48 -14.93
C ASP A 331 -7.68 -10.32 -16.38
N LEU A 332 -8.61 -9.99 -17.27
CA LEU A 332 -8.41 -9.68 -18.70
C LEU A 332 -8.87 -8.26 -19.03
N SER A 333 -9.03 -7.40 -18.03
CA SER A 333 -9.51 -6.04 -18.21
C SER A 333 -8.61 -5.19 -19.11
N PHE A 334 -9.14 -4.14 -19.73
CA PHE A 334 -8.38 -3.24 -20.60
C PHE A 334 -7.64 -3.99 -21.73
N ASN A 335 -8.38 -4.81 -22.45
CA ASN A 335 -7.93 -5.48 -23.67
C ASN A 335 -8.89 -5.12 -24.82
N GLU A 336 -8.78 -5.80 -25.95
CA GLU A 336 -9.61 -5.58 -27.14
C GLU A 336 -10.47 -6.82 -27.45
N ILE A 337 -10.82 -7.60 -26.42
CA ILE A 337 -11.54 -8.88 -26.57
C ILE A 337 -12.97 -8.63 -27.03
N GLN A 338 -13.39 -9.29 -28.11
CA GLN A 338 -14.73 -9.10 -28.67
C GLN A 338 -15.73 -10.20 -28.26
N PHE A 339 -15.24 -11.41 -28.00
CA PHE A 339 -16.10 -12.56 -27.75
C PHE A 339 -15.49 -13.50 -26.69
N PHE A 340 -16.35 -14.07 -25.86
CA PHE A 340 -16.02 -15.28 -25.12
C PHE A 340 -15.91 -16.48 -26.07
N PRO A 341 -15.12 -17.51 -25.75
CA PRO A 341 -15.08 -18.73 -26.55
C PRO A 341 -16.40 -19.51 -26.41
N ASP A 342 -16.79 -20.24 -27.47
CA ASP A 342 -18.03 -21.07 -27.50
C ASP A 342 -18.17 -21.98 -26.27
N LYS A 343 -17.04 -22.48 -25.76
CA LYS A 343 -16.95 -23.27 -24.54
C LYS A 343 -15.99 -22.62 -23.56
N PHE A 344 -16.44 -21.56 -22.89
CA PHE A 344 -15.73 -21.03 -21.73
C PHE A 344 -15.83 -22.03 -20.58
N ASN A 345 -14.71 -22.65 -20.20
CA ASN A 345 -14.67 -23.78 -19.27
C ASN A 345 -13.72 -23.52 -18.09
N CYS A 346 -14.14 -22.63 -17.19
CA CYS A 346 -13.45 -22.35 -15.94
C CYS A 346 -14.40 -22.62 -14.75
N PRO A 347 -14.70 -23.89 -14.41
CA PRO A 347 -15.72 -24.23 -13.41
C PRO A 347 -15.35 -23.81 -11.97
N ASN A 348 -14.06 -23.62 -11.71
CA ASN A 348 -13.54 -23.19 -10.40
C ASN A 348 -13.40 -21.68 -10.25
N LEU A 349 -13.86 -20.92 -11.26
CA LEU A 349 -13.71 -19.47 -11.29
C LEU A 349 -14.45 -18.81 -10.12
N VAL A 350 -13.71 -18.02 -9.35
CA VAL A 350 -14.21 -17.23 -8.22
C VAL A 350 -14.24 -15.75 -8.55
N THR A 351 -13.25 -15.26 -9.28
CA THR A 351 -13.14 -13.85 -9.68
C THR A 351 -12.88 -13.74 -11.17
N LEU A 352 -13.71 -12.95 -11.87
CA LEU A 352 -13.56 -12.66 -13.29
C LEU A 352 -13.66 -11.16 -13.54
N ASP A 353 -12.60 -10.58 -14.10
CA ASP A 353 -12.62 -9.22 -14.63
C ASP A 353 -12.35 -9.24 -16.13
N VAL A 354 -13.33 -8.80 -16.92
CA VAL A 354 -13.21 -8.59 -18.37
C VAL A 354 -13.65 -7.19 -18.75
N SER A 355 -13.63 -6.26 -17.80
CA SER A 355 -14.03 -4.88 -18.00
C SER A 355 -13.17 -4.17 -19.05
N PHE A 356 -13.68 -3.09 -19.63
CA PHE A 356 -13.00 -2.29 -20.65
C PHE A 356 -12.47 -3.16 -21.81
N ASN A 357 -13.36 -4.01 -22.32
CA ASN A 357 -13.16 -4.80 -23.53
C ASN A 357 -14.30 -4.51 -24.53
N LEU A 358 -14.24 -5.10 -25.72
CA LEU A 358 -15.24 -4.95 -26.78
C LEU A 358 -16.26 -6.10 -26.80
N ILE A 359 -16.48 -6.75 -25.66
CA ILE A 359 -17.26 -8.00 -25.56
C ILE A 359 -18.71 -7.76 -25.98
N GLN A 360 -19.19 -8.47 -26.99
CA GLN A 360 -20.55 -8.36 -27.54
C GLN A 360 -21.53 -9.41 -27.00
N TYR A 361 -21.00 -10.57 -26.58
CA TYR A 361 -21.78 -11.67 -26.03
C TYR A 361 -21.08 -12.28 -24.82
N ILE A 362 -21.84 -12.48 -23.76
CA ILE A 362 -21.38 -13.11 -22.51
C ILE A 362 -22.00 -14.52 -22.35
N PRO A 363 -21.30 -15.46 -21.69
CA PRO A 363 -21.89 -16.76 -21.37
C PRO A 363 -22.95 -16.64 -20.27
N ASN A 364 -23.75 -17.70 -20.08
CA ASN A 364 -24.60 -17.82 -18.90
C ASN A 364 -23.71 -18.08 -17.68
N PHE A 365 -23.66 -17.16 -16.73
CA PHE A 365 -22.79 -17.29 -15.56
C PHE A 365 -23.38 -18.14 -14.43
N ILE A 366 -24.65 -18.56 -14.52
CA ILE A 366 -25.26 -19.49 -13.55
C ILE A 366 -24.48 -20.81 -13.48
N GLN A 367 -23.85 -21.23 -14.58
CA GLN A 367 -23.08 -22.47 -14.63
C GLN A 367 -21.72 -22.42 -13.89
N TYR A 368 -21.32 -21.27 -13.32
CA TYR A 368 -20.12 -21.12 -12.50
C TYR A 368 -20.51 -20.92 -11.04
N PRO A 369 -20.72 -22.02 -10.28
CA PRO A 369 -21.30 -21.95 -8.93
C PRO A 369 -20.36 -21.27 -7.92
N ASN A 370 -19.06 -21.22 -8.20
CA ASN A 370 -18.07 -20.62 -7.30
C ASN A 370 -17.83 -19.13 -7.57
N LEU A 371 -18.45 -18.56 -8.61
CA LEU A 371 -18.18 -17.19 -9.04
C LEU A 371 -18.75 -16.20 -8.01
N LYS A 372 -17.85 -15.48 -7.33
CA LYS A 372 -18.17 -14.51 -6.29
C LYS A 372 -18.03 -13.07 -6.78
N GLN A 373 -17.16 -12.81 -7.75
CA GLN A 373 -16.91 -11.47 -8.27
C GLN A 373 -16.88 -11.48 -9.79
N LEU A 374 -17.68 -10.60 -10.39
CA LEU A 374 -17.79 -10.46 -11.83
C LEU A 374 -17.75 -8.98 -12.22
N ASN A 375 -16.74 -8.58 -12.98
CA ASN A 375 -16.62 -7.24 -13.52
C ASN A 375 -16.77 -7.26 -15.04
N LEU A 376 -17.85 -6.63 -15.51
CA LEU A 376 -18.20 -6.45 -16.93
C LEU A 376 -18.25 -4.97 -17.29
N ALA A 377 -17.68 -4.08 -16.47
CA ALA A 377 -17.77 -2.65 -16.70
C ALA A 377 -17.23 -2.26 -18.09
N SER A 378 -17.85 -1.28 -18.76
CA SER A 378 -17.46 -0.80 -20.08
C SER A 378 -17.33 -1.88 -21.15
N THR A 379 -18.16 -2.92 -21.08
CA THR A 379 -18.33 -3.93 -22.15
C THR A 379 -19.57 -3.62 -22.98
N GLN A 380 -19.69 -4.25 -24.16
CA GLN A 380 -20.72 -3.94 -25.16
C GLN A 380 -21.75 -5.07 -25.32
N PHE A 381 -21.92 -5.93 -24.31
CA PHE A 381 -22.76 -7.12 -24.47
C PHE A 381 -24.24 -6.76 -24.56
N GLN A 382 -24.98 -7.55 -25.35
CA GLN A 382 -26.41 -7.31 -25.61
C GLN A 382 -27.32 -8.44 -25.14
N ASN A 383 -26.76 -9.62 -24.87
CA ASN A 383 -27.55 -10.77 -24.42
C ASN A 383 -27.89 -10.70 -22.93
N GLU A 384 -28.84 -11.54 -22.51
CA GLU A 384 -29.31 -11.58 -21.12
C GLU A 384 -28.21 -12.03 -20.16
N LEU A 385 -27.95 -11.20 -19.15
CA LEU A 385 -27.05 -11.54 -18.05
C LEU A 385 -27.79 -12.42 -17.05
N ASN A 386 -27.26 -13.64 -16.90
CA ASN A 386 -27.72 -14.65 -15.96
C ASN A 386 -26.58 -14.96 -14.99
N VAL A 387 -26.81 -14.77 -13.69
CA VAL A 387 -25.79 -14.95 -12.63
C VAL A 387 -26.31 -15.82 -11.48
N SER A 388 -25.40 -16.54 -10.81
CA SER A 388 -25.73 -17.42 -9.66
C SER A 388 -25.89 -16.62 -8.34
N GLU A 389 -26.59 -17.21 -7.36
CA GLU A 389 -26.81 -16.60 -6.03
C GLU A 389 -25.54 -16.41 -5.20
N GLU A 390 -24.46 -17.13 -5.55
CA GLU A 390 -23.16 -17.05 -4.89
C GLU A 390 -22.38 -15.76 -5.26
N LEU A 391 -22.84 -15.03 -6.29
CA LEU A 391 -22.20 -13.81 -6.72
C LEU A 391 -22.38 -12.70 -5.68
N THR A 392 -21.26 -12.28 -5.09
CA THR A 392 -21.22 -11.25 -4.04
C THR A 392 -20.96 -9.85 -4.59
N HIS A 393 -20.26 -9.74 -5.72
CA HIS A 393 -19.89 -8.46 -6.35
C HIS A 393 -20.12 -8.54 -7.86
N LEU A 394 -20.82 -7.55 -8.39
CA LEU A 394 -21.15 -7.44 -9.80
C LEU A 394 -20.99 -5.98 -10.25
N ASP A 395 -20.03 -5.73 -11.13
CA ASP A 395 -19.84 -4.43 -11.75
C ASP A 395 -20.34 -4.44 -13.21
N LEU A 396 -21.36 -3.62 -13.47
CA LEU A 396 -22.00 -3.43 -14.78
C LEU A 396 -21.91 -1.97 -15.24
N THR A 397 -20.99 -1.21 -14.65
CA THR A 397 -20.82 0.21 -14.93
C THR A 397 -20.57 0.42 -16.42
N ASN A 398 -21.27 1.38 -17.03
CA ASN A 398 -21.11 1.71 -18.45
C ASN A 398 -21.34 0.51 -19.41
N THR A 399 -22.29 -0.36 -19.09
CA THR A 399 -22.78 -1.41 -20.01
C THR A 399 -24.07 -0.97 -20.71
N GLN A 400 -24.45 -1.66 -21.81
CA GLN A 400 -25.70 -1.40 -22.55
C GLN A 400 -26.85 -2.34 -22.17
N ILE A 401 -26.75 -3.03 -21.03
CA ILE A 401 -27.72 -4.05 -20.62
C ILE A 401 -29.11 -3.44 -20.37
N ASN A 402 -30.13 -4.05 -20.96
CA ASN A 402 -31.55 -3.70 -20.78
C ASN A 402 -32.39 -4.89 -20.27
N ARG A 403 -31.79 -6.08 -20.16
CA ARG A 403 -32.41 -7.32 -19.67
C ARG A 403 -31.47 -8.01 -18.69
N PHE A 404 -31.93 -8.18 -17.46
CA PHE A 404 -31.18 -8.79 -16.37
C PHE A 404 -32.09 -9.78 -15.64
N SER A 405 -31.63 -11.00 -15.44
CA SER A 405 -32.33 -12.00 -14.65
C SER A 405 -31.38 -12.63 -13.64
N SER A 406 -31.90 -12.83 -12.42
CA SER A 406 -31.09 -13.25 -11.29
C SER A 406 -31.91 -14.18 -10.41
N THR A 407 -31.31 -15.26 -9.92
CA THR A 407 -32.01 -16.21 -9.05
C THR A 407 -31.98 -15.78 -7.57
N GLY A 408 -31.04 -14.90 -7.19
CA GLY A 408 -30.85 -14.38 -5.82
C GLY A 408 -31.16 -12.89 -5.62
N LYS A 409 -31.00 -12.40 -4.38
CA LYS A 409 -31.10 -10.98 -4.01
C LYS A 409 -29.72 -10.31 -4.12
N PHE A 410 -29.50 -9.47 -5.13
CA PHE A 410 -28.23 -8.78 -5.37
C PHE A 410 -28.33 -7.27 -5.16
N TYR A 411 -27.19 -6.64 -4.86
CA TYR A 411 -27.00 -5.20 -4.99
C TYR A 411 -26.21 -4.97 -6.29
N PHE A 412 -26.68 -4.09 -7.16
CA PHE A 412 -26.01 -3.75 -8.41
C PHE A 412 -25.82 -2.23 -8.51
N THR A 413 -24.68 -1.81 -9.05
CA THR A 413 -24.46 -0.44 -9.52
C THR A 413 -24.76 -0.40 -11.02
N SER A 414 -26.04 -0.33 -11.40
CA SER A 414 -26.41 -0.15 -12.82
C SER A 414 -26.93 1.26 -13.04
N ALA A 415 -26.28 1.95 -13.98
CA ALA A 415 -26.74 3.22 -14.50
C ALA A 415 -27.50 2.96 -15.82
N LYS A 416 -28.74 2.44 -15.73
CA LYS A 416 -29.84 2.72 -16.67
C LYS A 416 -31.11 1.96 -16.27
N SER A 417 -32.11 2.69 -15.77
CA SER A 417 -33.52 2.29 -15.86
C SER A 417 -34.23 3.25 -16.81
N GLU A 418 -35.03 2.72 -17.73
CA GLU A 418 -35.66 3.47 -18.83
C GLU A 418 -36.61 4.56 -18.35
N GLY A 419 -36.27 5.80 -18.70
CA GLY A 419 -37.04 7.00 -18.40
C GLY A 419 -36.11 8.20 -18.30
N TYR A 420 -36.08 9.02 -19.36
CA TYR A 420 -35.37 10.30 -19.45
C TYR A 420 -33.85 10.28 -19.60
N HIS A 421 -33.45 10.49 -20.87
CA HIS A 421 -32.18 10.91 -21.47
C HIS A 421 -30.83 10.53 -20.83
N GLU A 422 -29.97 9.99 -21.70
CA GLU A 422 -28.52 10.13 -21.78
C GLU A 422 -27.80 10.67 -20.55
N ARG A 423 -26.87 9.87 -19.97
CA ARG A 423 -25.51 10.37 -19.68
C ARG A 423 -24.49 9.32 -19.25
N TYR A 424 -23.26 9.65 -19.63
CA TYR A 424 -22.00 8.94 -19.56
C TYR A 424 -21.33 9.12 -18.19
N ILE A 425 -20.71 8.07 -17.61
CA ILE A 425 -19.44 8.29 -16.89
C ILE A 425 -18.48 8.71 -18.00
N THR A 426 -18.03 9.96 -17.97
CA THR A 426 -17.36 10.58 -19.12
C THR A 426 -16.07 9.84 -19.48
N ASP A 427 -15.55 10.02 -20.71
CA ASP A 427 -14.26 9.48 -21.22
C ASP A 427 -13.01 9.95 -20.43
N SER A 428 -13.16 10.41 -19.18
CA SER A 428 -12.19 11.18 -18.42
C SER A 428 -12.01 10.70 -16.97
N ILE A 429 -12.71 9.67 -16.49
CA ILE A 429 -12.54 9.15 -15.12
C ILE A 429 -12.42 7.62 -15.18
N TYR A 430 -11.42 7.07 -14.50
CA TYR A 430 -11.03 5.66 -14.52
C TYR A 430 -10.90 5.13 -13.08
N TYR A 431 -11.35 3.89 -12.83
CA TYR A 431 -11.28 3.23 -11.52
C TYR A 431 -10.78 1.80 -11.69
N ALA A 432 -9.91 1.33 -10.78
CA ALA A 432 -9.48 -0.06 -10.71
C ALA A 432 -9.35 -0.49 -9.24
N SER A 433 -9.87 -1.68 -8.90
CA SER A 433 -9.69 -2.27 -7.57
C SER A 433 -9.26 -3.75 -7.64
N THR A 434 -8.76 -4.28 -6.53
CA THR A 434 -8.62 -5.72 -6.30
C THR A 434 -8.92 -6.07 -4.86
N ILE A 435 -9.66 -7.18 -4.67
CA ILE A 435 -9.98 -7.71 -3.35
C ILE A 435 -9.12 -8.94 -3.04
N ALA A 436 -8.30 -8.86 -2.00
CA ALA A 436 -7.71 -10.04 -1.38
C ALA A 436 -8.71 -10.67 -0.39
N PHE A 437 -8.94 -11.98 -0.49
CA PHE A 437 -9.84 -12.76 0.38
C PHE A 437 -9.49 -12.56 1.87
N PRO A 438 -10.45 -12.41 2.83
CA PRO A 438 -11.81 -12.95 2.81
C PRO A 438 -12.97 -11.96 3.11
N THR A 439 -14.13 -12.32 2.56
CA THR A 439 -15.54 -12.14 2.99
C THR A 439 -16.01 -10.89 3.78
N PHE A 440 -17.07 -10.29 3.20
CA PHE A 440 -18.11 -9.40 3.75
C PHE A 440 -17.94 -7.89 3.45
N PHE A 441 -18.80 -7.44 2.52
CA PHE A 441 -19.24 -6.07 2.17
C PHE A 441 -18.20 -4.94 2.18
N GLY A 442 -17.82 -4.44 1.00
CA GLY A 442 -17.22 -3.12 0.85
C GLY A 442 -17.20 -2.67 -0.60
N ASP A 443 -18.12 -1.76 -0.97
CA ASP A 443 -17.97 -0.65 -1.92
C ASP A 443 -19.33 0.06 -2.10
N ILE A 444 -19.42 1.40 -1.91
CA ILE A 444 -20.53 2.18 -2.47
C ILE A 444 -20.00 3.40 -3.24
N ILE A 445 -20.30 3.43 -4.53
CA ILE A 445 -20.17 4.57 -5.45
C ILE A 445 -21.57 5.12 -5.74
N ILE A 446 -21.84 6.38 -5.41
CA ILE A 446 -23.07 7.08 -5.83
C ILE A 446 -22.68 8.11 -6.89
N SER A 447 -23.11 7.87 -8.13
CA SER A 447 -23.07 8.90 -9.19
C SER A 447 -24.49 9.25 -9.61
N ARG A 448 -24.84 10.54 -9.51
CA ARG A 448 -26.03 11.11 -10.16
C ARG A 448 -25.56 12.23 -11.08
N ILE A 449 -25.67 12.03 -12.39
CA ILE A 449 -25.19 12.99 -13.40
C ILE A 449 -26.38 13.91 -13.78
N PHE A 450 -26.13 15.21 -14.03
CA PHE A 450 -27.12 16.21 -14.49
C PHE A 450 -26.93 16.67 -15.96
N LYS A 451 -27.98 17.23 -16.61
CA LYS A 451 -28.22 17.29 -18.09
C LYS A 451 -27.46 18.36 -18.88
N ASP A 452 -26.24 18.65 -18.44
CA ASP A 452 -25.24 19.50 -19.12
C ASP A 452 -25.56 21.02 -19.01
N ASN A 453 -24.67 22.02 -19.16
CA ASN A 453 -23.47 22.18 -20.00
C ASN A 453 -22.56 23.29 -19.39
N LYS A 454 -21.23 23.21 -19.19
CA LYS A 454 -20.14 22.62 -19.98
C LYS A 454 -19.00 22.26 -18.99
N HIS A 455 -19.07 21.01 -18.49
CA HIS A 455 -18.21 20.27 -17.54
C HIS A 455 -18.00 20.92 -16.15
N PRO A 456 -17.81 20.17 -15.03
CA PRO A 456 -17.42 18.76 -14.75
C PRO A 456 -18.49 17.94 -13.98
N LYS A 457 -18.23 16.85 -13.19
CA LYS A 457 -18.00 16.79 -11.71
C LYS A 457 -18.10 15.31 -11.19
N LEU A 458 -17.13 14.71 -10.46
CA LEU A 458 -17.34 13.41 -9.74
C LEU A 458 -18.05 13.69 -8.43
N LEU A 459 -19.09 12.98 -8.03
CA LEU A 459 -19.80 13.31 -6.79
C LEU A 459 -20.01 12.05 -5.94
N GLY A 460 -18.94 11.27 -5.73
CA GLY A 460 -18.78 10.41 -4.55
C GLY A 460 -17.94 9.16 -4.73
N ILE A 461 -17.23 8.75 -3.66
CA ILE A 461 -16.69 7.39 -3.40
C ILE A 461 -16.83 7.14 -1.88
N VAL A 462 -16.98 5.91 -1.40
CA VAL A 462 -16.73 5.51 0.01
C VAL A 462 -16.18 4.07 0.05
N ASP A 463 -14.87 3.89 0.28
CA ASP A 463 -14.24 2.58 0.62
C ASP A 463 -14.39 2.28 2.14
N ASN A 464 -14.33 1.03 2.63
CA ASN A 464 -14.57 0.62 4.06
C ASN A 464 -13.96 -0.74 4.48
N ARG A 465 -13.23 -0.87 5.62
CA ARG A 465 -12.83 -2.19 6.24
C ARG A 465 -12.51 -2.28 7.78
N LYS A 466 -13.49 -2.47 8.71
CA LYS A 466 -13.47 -2.75 10.22
C LYS A 466 -13.52 -1.72 11.43
N ASN A 467 -14.71 -1.53 12.05
CA ASN A 467 -15.01 -1.01 13.42
C ASN A 467 -15.17 0.51 13.75
N TYR A 468 -15.89 1.39 13.02
CA TYR A 468 -16.28 2.72 13.61
C TYR A 468 -17.56 3.38 13.03
N PRO A 469 -18.33 4.20 13.80
CA PRO A 469 -19.61 4.81 13.39
C PRO A 469 -19.51 6.15 12.62
N ASN A 470 -18.46 6.37 11.81
CA ASN A 470 -18.04 7.73 11.37
C ASN A 470 -18.77 8.30 10.15
N THR A 471 -19.42 7.45 9.34
CA THR A 471 -19.98 7.82 8.03
C THR A 471 -21.14 8.82 8.12
N ASN A 472 -21.92 8.78 9.22
CA ASN A 472 -23.09 9.64 9.40
C ASN A 472 -22.71 11.07 9.80
N TYR A 473 -21.62 11.27 10.55
CA TYR A 473 -21.17 12.62 10.94
C TYR A 473 -20.59 13.40 9.75
N PHE A 474 -19.79 12.74 8.91
CA PHE A 474 -19.16 13.35 7.74
C PHE A 474 -20.18 13.81 6.71
N SER A 475 -21.14 12.94 6.40
CA SER A 475 -22.12 13.19 5.37
C SER A 475 -23.12 14.28 5.79
N ASN A 476 -23.48 14.33 7.09
CA ASN A 476 -24.23 15.44 7.68
C ASN A 476 -23.45 16.77 7.62
N TYR A 477 -22.15 16.77 7.93
CA TYR A 477 -21.31 17.98 7.77
C TYR A 477 -21.25 18.46 6.32
N LEU A 478 -21.15 17.53 5.36
CA LEU A 478 -21.13 17.84 3.93
C LEU A 478 -22.46 18.47 3.52
N ILE A 479 -23.59 17.81 3.83
CA ILE A 479 -24.96 18.29 3.65
C ILE A 479 -25.13 19.73 4.18
N ASP A 480 -24.61 20.00 5.37
CA ASP A 480 -24.74 21.29 6.03
C ASP A 480 -23.85 22.39 5.44
N ASN A 481 -22.81 22.03 4.67
CA ASN A 481 -21.83 22.99 4.14
C ASN A 481 -21.79 23.03 2.59
N VAL A 482 -22.59 22.24 1.87
CA VAL A 482 -22.65 22.21 0.39
C VAL A 482 -22.76 23.62 -0.21
N GLU A 483 -23.66 24.45 0.31
CA GLU A 483 -23.87 25.83 -0.17
C GLU A 483 -22.68 26.75 0.09
N LYS A 484 -21.96 26.57 1.20
CA LYS A 484 -20.76 27.34 1.57
C LYS A 484 -19.59 27.12 0.60
N TYR A 485 -19.55 25.95 -0.03
CA TYR A 485 -18.54 25.58 -1.02
C TYR A 485 -18.87 26.01 -2.45
N GLY A 486 -19.92 26.84 -2.63
CA GLY A 486 -20.35 27.31 -3.95
C GLY A 486 -21.06 26.22 -4.77
N ILE A 487 -21.48 25.12 -4.14
CA ILE A 487 -22.27 24.07 -4.75
C ILE A 487 -23.73 24.35 -4.39
N SER A 488 -24.48 25.00 -5.27
CA SER A 488 -25.87 25.42 -4.99
C SER A 488 -26.90 24.40 -5.50
N ASP A 489 -26.80 23.12 -5.12
CA ASP A 489 -27.69 22.07 -5.63
C ASP A 489 -28.42 21.30 -4.51
N LYS A 490 -29.74 21.53 -4.41
CA LYS A 490 -30.64 20.86 -3.45
C LYS A 490 -30.76 19.35 -3.70
N ASN A 491 -30.48 18.86 -4.92
CA ASN A 491 -30.54 17.43 -5.24
C ASN A 491 -29.32 16.67 -4.72
N LEU A 492 -28.16 17.33 -4.59
CA LEU A 492 -26.96 16.72 -4.00
C LEU A 492 -27.20 16.40 -2.53
N LYS A 493 -27.74 17.37 -1.77
CA LYS A 493 -28.14 17.18 -0.38
C LYS A 493 -29.05 15.97 -0.23
N LYS A 494 -30.13 15.90 -1.03
CA LYS A 494 -31.09 14.79 -1.01
C LYS A 494 -30.46 13.44 -1.35
N SER A 495 -29.53 13.39 -2.31
CA SER A 495 -28.87 12.13 -2.68
C SER A 495 -27.84 11.66 -1.66
N ILE A 496 -27.19 12.58 -0.94
CA ILE A 496 -26.36 12.22 0.21
C ILE A 496 -27.26 11.72 1.35
N GLU A 497 -28.39 12.36 1.63
CA GLU A 497 -29.37 11.92 2.64
C GLU A 497 -29.93 10.51 2.32
N GLU A 498 -30.35 10.24 1.08
CA GLU A 498 -30.86 8.93 0.63
C GLU A 498 -29.80 7.81 0.75
N ALA A 499 -28.53 8.14 0.52
CA ALA A 499 -27.41 7.22 0.70
C ALA A 499 -27.22 6.80 2.15
N LEU A 500 -27.34 7.78 3.06
CA LEU A 500 -27.14 7.60 4.50
C LEU A 500 -28.25 6.79 5.13
N ASP A 501 -29.50 7.11 4.79
CA ASP A 501 -30.67 6.36 5.25
C ASP A 501 -30.53 4.87 4.87
N HIS A 502 -30.01 4.60 3.66
CA HIS A 502 -29.79 3.25 3.19
C HIS A 502 -28.67 2.51 3.94
N LEU A 503 -27.58 3.21 4.27
CA LEU A 503 -26.46 2.68 5.05
C LEU A 503 -26.86 2.38 6.51
N GLU A 504 -27.63 3.28 7.13
CA GLU A 504 -28.18 3.09 8.48
C GLU A 504 -29.14 1.89 8.55
N MET A 505 -30.01 1.71 7.56
CA MET A 505 -30.96 0.59 7.52
C MET A 505 -30.30 -0.80 7.43
N LYS A 506 -29.02 -0.89 7.04
CA LYS A 506 -28.31 -2.15 6.80
C LYS A 506 -27.30 -2.51 7.89
N ASN A 507 -27.14 -1.70 8.94
CA ASN A 507 -26.08 -1.84 9.96
C ASN A 507 -24.66 -1.98 9.36
N VAL A 508 -24.41 -1.35 8.20
CA VAL A 508 -23.10 -1.35 7.55
C VAL A 508 -22.32 -0.17 8.13
N HIS A 509 -21.47 -0.44 9.11
CA HIS A 509 -20.45 0.49 9.62
C HIS A 509 -19.09 -0.05 9.19
N GLU A 510 -18.11 0.80 8.76
CA GLU A 510 -16.64 0.55 8.61
C GLU A 510 -15.83 1.72 7.94
N TYR A 511 -14.55 1.61 7.47
CA TYR A 511 -13.56 2.73 7.16
C TYR A 511 -13.64 3.61 5.87
N VAL A 512 -14.26 4.79 5.93
CA VAL A 512 -14.53 5.67 4.76
C VAL A 512 -13.31 6.07 3.90
N SER A 513 -13.42 5.97 2.56
CA SER A 513 -12.60 6.77 1.61
C SER A 513 -13.45 7.43 0.54
N ALA A 514 -13.55 8.78 0.53
CA ALA A 514 -14.39 9.51 -0.41
C ALA A 514 -13.71 10.56 -1.30
N ALA A 515 -14.28 10.80 -2.49
CA ALA A 515 -13.90 11.91 -3.36
C ALA A 515 -15.10 12.45 -4.14
N PHE A 516 -15.28 13.78 -4.16
CA PHE A 516 -16.33 14.48 -4.91
C PHE A 516 -15.78 15.77 -5.57
N PHE A 517 -15.50 15.75 -6.87
CA PHE A 517 -15.11 16.89 -7.70
C PHE A 517 -16.27 17.73 -8.23
N SER A 518 -16.11 19.06 -8.27
CA SER A 518 -17.18 19.97 -8.68
C SER A 518 -16.74 21.35 -9.23
N THR A 519 -16.71 21.66 -10.55
CA THR A 519 -16.43 23.03 -11.10
C THR A 519 -17.63 23.85 -11.63
N LYS A 520 -17.67 25.12 -11.21
CA LYS A 520 -17.80 26.28 -12.11
C LYS A 520 -16.81 27.32 -11.56
N GLY A 521 -15.72 27.56 -12.28
CA GLY A 521 -14.49 28.22 -11.78
C GLY A 521 -13.39 27.21 -11.47
N LYS A 522 -12.11 27.55 -11.72
CA LYS A 522 -10.90 26.68 -11.73
C LYS A 522 -10.55 25.98 -10.39
N GLN A 523 -11.52 25.37 -9.68
CA GLN A 523 -11.37 24.89 -8.30
C GLN A 523 -11.80 23.42 -8.17
N LEU A 524 -10.90 22.61 -7.61
CA LEU A 524 -11.11 21.20 -7.26
C LEU A 524 -11.36 21.10 -5.75
N ILE A 525 -12.36 20.32 -5.36
CA ILE A 525 -12.62 20.00 -3.95
C ILE A 525 -12.36 18.50 -3.78
N VAL A 526 -11.52 18.16 -2.82
CA VAL A 526 -11.28 16.78 -2.37
C VAL A 526 -11.62 16.74 -0.90
N SER A 527 -12.40 15.76 -0.47
CA SER A 527 -12.77 15.61 0.94
C SER A 527 -12.48 14.18 1.37
N SER A 528 -11.55 14.01 2.31
CA SER A 528 -11.11 12.70 2.80
C SER A 528 -11.34 12.58 4.30
N VAL A 529 -11.67 11.37 4.76
CA VAL A 529 -11.68 11.00 6.19
C VAL A 529 -10.79 9.77 6.36
N GLY A 530 -9.52 10.00 6.71
CA GLY A 530 -8.54 8.93 6.92
C GLY A 530 -7.93 8.35 5.63
N GLY A 531 -6.71 7.80 5.77
CA GLY A 531 -6.17 6.77 4.87
C GLY A 531 -5.74 7.13 3.44
N MET A 532 -6.27 8.17 2.80
CA MET A 532 -6.02 8.37 1.37
C MET A 532 -4.83 9.28 1.06
N ALA A 533 -4.09 8.90 0.01
CA ALA A 533 -3.20 9.82 -0.68
C ALA A 533 -3.79 10.27 -2.02
N VAL A 534 -3.75 11.57 -2.26
CA VAL A 534 -4.15 12.17 -3.54
C VAL A 534 -2.93 12.69 -4.24
N PHE A 535 -2.71 12.27 -5.49
CA PHE A 535 -1.62 12.70 -6.33
C PHE A 535 -2.18 13.50 -7.52
N VAL A 536 -1.50 14.57 -7.91
CA VAL A 536 -1.84 15.36 -9.09
C VAL A 536 -0.66 15.40 -10.03
N LYS A 537 -0.85 14.89 -11.25
CA LYS A 537 0.15 14.95 -12.33
C LYS A 537 0.02 16.29 -13.06
N PHE A 538 1.04 17.12 -12.97
CA PHE A 538 1.20 18.38 -13.69
C PHE A 538 2.32 18.23 -14.71
N SER A 539 2.00 18.14 -16.01
CA SER A 539 3.00 17.86 -17.05
C SER A 539 3.92 16.66 -16.69
N ASN A 540 5.21 16.89 -16.40
CA ASN A 540 6.21 15.89 -15.98
C ASN A 540 6.55 15.98 -14.47
N LYS A 541 5.68 16.57 -13.66
CA LYS A 541 5.81 16.65 -12.19
C LYS A 541 4.58 16.05 -11.53
N ILE A 542 4.75 15.53 -10.32
CA ILE A 542 3.64 15.08 -9.48
C ILE A 542 3.67 15.84 -8.18
N ILE A 543 2.49 16.21 -7.69
CA ILE A 543 2.27 16.84 -6.41
C ILE A 543 1.33 15.94 -5.62
N GLN A 544 1.75 15.47 -4.46
CA GLN A 544 0.86 14.82 -3.50
C GLN A 544 0.11 15.89 -2.70
N ILE A 545 -1.22 15.77 -2.58
CA ILE A 545 -2.13 16.81 -2.07
C ILE A 545 -2.75 16.43 -0.72
N CYS A 546 -2.78 15.15 -0.31
CA CYS A 546 -3.25 14.70 1.01
C CYS A 546 -2.53 13.38 1.39
N GLY A 547 -2.41 12.93 2.63
CA GLY A 547 -2.27 13.65 3.91
C GLY A 547 -0.79 13.66 4.35
N ASN A 548 -0.46 14.31 5.46
CA ASN A 548 0.92 14.39 5.97
C ASN A 548 1.68 13.06 5.92
N LEU A 549 2.64 12.96 5.02
CA LEU A 549 4.00 12.58 5.39
C LEU A 549 4.90 13.67 4.81
N PRO A 550 5.18 14.70 5.62
CA PRO A 550 6.26 14.53 6.58
C PRO A 550 5.72 14.57 8.00
N PHE A 551 6.32 13.81 8.90
CA PHE A 551 6.33 14.20 10.31
C PHE A 551 6.73 15.68 10.37
N THR A 552 5.79 16.55 10.72
CA THR A 552 5.89 17.73 11.59
C THR A 552 4.60 18.54 11.44
N LEU A 553 3.63 18.34 12.33
CA LEU A 553 2.56 19.32 12.57
C LEU A 553 2.42 19.49 14.08
N PHE A 554 3.16 20.47 14.61
CA PHE A 554 2.85 21.07 15.89
C PHE A 554 1.53 21.83 15.73
N CYS A 555 0.44 21.31 16.31
CA CYS A 555 -0.65 22.19 16.71
C CYS A 555 -1.17 21.77 18.08
N SER A 556 -1.03 22.70 19.01
CA SER A 556 -1.43 22.59 20.40
C SER A 556 -2.96 22.62 20.56
N ARG A 557 -3.40 21.88 21.58
CA ARG A 557 -4.64 22.01 22.36
C ARG A 557 -5.83 21.10 22.01
N HIS A 558 -5.95 20.13 22.92
CA HIS A 558 -7.16 19.57 23.52
C HIS A 558 -7.80 18.34 22.87
N ASN A 559 -7.32 17.20 23.39
CA ASN A 559 -8.11 16.10 23.96
C ASN A 559 -9.35 15.65 23.17
N THR A 560 -9.12 14.67 22.31
CA THR A 560 -9.75 13.34 22.39
C THR A 560 -8.84 12.31 21.69
N TYR A 561 -8.74 11.13 22.29
CA TYR A 561 -7.76 10.06 22.07
C TYR A 561 -7.59 9.58 20.61
N GLY A 562 -6.34 9.55 20.14
CA GLY A 562 -5.82 8.71 19.03
C GLY A 562 -4.72 7.80 19.60
N SER A 563 -4.29 6.69 18.99
CA SER A 563 -4.48 6.15 17.64
C SER A 563 -3.84 4.74 17.63
N ILE A 564 -4.43 3.74 16.98
CA ILE A 564 -3.79 2.42 16.78
C ILE A 564 -3.20 2.37 15.37
N GLY A 565 -1.88 2.28 15.29
CA GLY A 565 -1.16 1.83 14.10
C GLY A 565 -1.00 0.31 14.13
N SER A 566 -1.49 -0.34 13.08
CA SER A 566 -1.28 -1.72 12.65
C SER A 566 -1.09 -2.78 13.75
N ASP A 567 -2.20 -3.38 14.20
CA ASP A 567 -2.16 -4.80 14.56
C ASP A 567 -3.39 -5.49 13.97
N LYS A 568 -3.18 -6.66 13.35
CA LYS A 568 -4.24 -7.45 12.70
C LYS A 568 -5.24 -8.06 13.71
N ASP A 569 -5.06 -7.83 15.01
CA ASP A 569 -5.92 -8.34 16.08
C ASP A 569 -6.22 -7.25 17.13
N ALA A 570 -7.28 -6.46 16.93
CA ALA A 570 -7.88 -5.62 17.97
C ALA A 570 -9.40 -5.47 17.74
N ALA A 571 -10.13 -6.58 17.80
CA ALA A 571 -11.57 -6.55 17.95
C ALA A 571 -11.93 -6.26 19.41
N MET A 572 -12.42 -5.04 19.67
CA MET A 572 -13.27 -4.56 20.78
C MET A 572 -12.77 -3.26 21.42
N TYR A 573 -13.18 -2.10 20.87
CA TYR A 573 -13.37 -0.87 21.65
C TYR A 573 -14.63 -0.15 21.17
N TYR A 574 -15.57 0.07 22.09
CA TYR A 574 -16.72 0.95 21.94
C TYR A 574 -16.26 2.41 21.91
N VAL A 575 -16.72 3.22 20.95
CA VAL A 575 -16.47 4.67 20.95
C VAL A 575 -17.74 5.48 20.90
N HIS A 576 -17.89 6.30 21.95
CA HIS A 576 -18.67 7.53 21.94
C HIS A 576 -17.73 8.73 21.73
N ASN A 577 -18.20 9.73 20.98
CA ASN A 577 -17.60 11.06 20.72
C ASN A 577 -16.36 11.11 19.83
N ILE A 578 -16.58 11.32 18.54
CA ILE A 578 -15.56 11.80 17.60
C ILE A 578 -15.70 13.32 17.45
N LYS A 579 -14.58 14.02 17.66
CA LYS A 579 -14.49 15.49 17.54
C LYS A 579 -13.72 15.96 16.29
N GLU A 580 -13.18 15.07 15.47
CA GLU A 580 -12.37 15.46 14.30
C GLU A 580 -13.25 15.67 13.06
N LYS A 581 -13.03 16.81 12.39
CA LYS A 581 -13.72 17.18 11.16
C LYS A 581 -12.98 16.62 9.96
N ALA A 582 -13.71 16.26 8.90
CA ALA A 582 -13.09 15.88 7.64
C ALA A 582 -12.22 17.00 7.06
N GLU A 583 -11.04 16.65 6.60
CA GLU A 583 -10.16 17.59 5.92
C GLU A 583 -10.66 17.80 4.49
N THR A 584 -11.00 19.05 4.19
CA THR A 584 -11.44 19.46 2.85
C THR A 584 -10.32 20.24 2.22
N TYR A 585 -9.79 19.72 1.12
CA TYR A 585 -8.72 20.32 0.35
C TYR A 585 -9.32 21.02 -0.85
N LYS A 586 -9.08 22.32 -0.93
CA LYS A 586 -9.42 23.14 -2.07
C LYS A 586 -8.15 23.43 -2.84
N MET A 587 -8.10 23.02 -4.10
CA MET A 587 -6.96 23.28 -4.97
C MET A 587 -7.40 24.07 -6.20
N ASP A 588 -6.64 25.10 -6.55
CA ASP A 588 -6.79 25.75 -7.85
C ASP A 588 -6.19 24.85 -8.93
N VAL A 589 -6.98 24.58 -9.96
CA VAL A 589 -6.61 23.72 -11.08
C VAL A 589 -5.95 24.58 -12.16
N SER A 590 -4.68 24.31 -12.46
CA SER A 590 -3.96 24.96 -13.56
C SER A 590 -4.16 24.22 -14.88
N GLU A 591 -4.02 24.92 -16.01
CA GLU A 591 -4.25 24.35 -17.35
C GLU A 591 -3.30 23.20 -17.72
N ASP A 592 -2.11 23.12 -17.12
CA ASP A 592 -1.15 22.03 -17.41
C ASP A 592 -1.31 20.79 -16.50
N MET A 593 -2.32 20.76 -15.63
CA MET A 593 -2.68 19.58 -14.85
C MET A 593 -3.35 18.53 -15.74
N LYS A 594 -2.89 17.28 -15.66
CA LYS A 594 -3.36 16.17 -16.50
C LYS A 594 -4.26 15.20 -15.75
N PHE A 595 -3.89 14.75 -14.56
CA PHE A 595 -4.65 13.75 -13.79
C PHE A 595 -4.69 14.06 -12.29
N VAL A 596 -5.81 13.75 -11.63
CA VAL A 596 -5.94 13.57 -10.18
C VAL A 596 -6.05 12.08 -9.91
N ILE A 597 -5.21 11.55 -9.03
CA ILE A 597 -5.12 10.13 -8.72
C ILE A 597 -5.35 9.96 -7.24
N ILE A 598 -6.24 9.05 -6.86
CA ILE A 598 -6.59 8.76 -5.48
C ILE A 598 -6.29 7.28 -5.27
N VAL A 599 -5.50 6.98 -4.26
CA VAL A 599 -5.07 5.62 -3.95
C VAL A 599 -5.47 5.25 -2.52
N SER A 600 -5.83 3.98 -2.31
CA SER A 600 -6.03 3.43 -0.98
C SER A 600 -4.74 3.47 -0.14
N MET A 601 -4.87 3.50 1.19
CA MET A 601 -3.71 3.51 2.08
C MET A 601 -2.80 2.30 1.85
N SER A 602 -3.38 1.14 1.52
CA SER A 602 -2.65 -0.09 1.19
C SER A 602 -1.57 0.14 0.14
N ILE A 603 -1.81 1.02 -0.85
CA ILE A 603 -0.83 1.36 -1.89
C ILE A 603 0.32 2.17 -1.29
N VAL A 604 0.01 3.14 -0.43
CA VAL A 604 0.99 4.02 0.23
C VAL A 604 1.82 3.26 1.27
N ASP A 605 1.21 2.29 1.95
CA ASP A 605 1.89 1.41 2.90
C ASP A 605 2.79 0.39 2.20
N THR A 606 2.38 -0.07 1.01
CA THR A 606 3.11 -1.08 0.24
C THR A 606 4.24 -0.47 -0.60
N LEU A 607 3.99 0.68 -1.25
CA LEU A 607 4.89 1.32 -2.19
C LEU A 607 5.45 2.63 -1.64
N MET A 608 6.75 2.85 -1.81
CA MET A 608 7.36 4.14 -1.49
C MET A 608 6.75 5.26 -2.36
N SER A 609 6.57 6.46 -1.80
CA SER A 609 6.02 7.61 -2.54
C SER A 609 6.74 7.89 -3.85
N LYS A 610 8.08 7.78 -3.88
CA LYS A 610 8.89 7.94 -5.10
C LYS A 610 8.54 6.92 -6.19
N THR A 611 8.15 5.72 -5.80
CA THR A 611 7.75 4.65 -6.71
C THR A 611 6.37 4.92 -7.30
N ILE A 612 5.43 5.34 -6.47
CA ILE A 612 4.10 5.79 -6.90
C ILE A 612 4.25 6.95 -7.89
N GLU A 613 5.09 7.94 -7.55
CA GLU A 613 5.39 9.08 -8.43
C GLU A 613 5.98 8.61 -9.77
N LYS A 614 6.98 7.73 -9.76
CA LYS A 614 7.58 7.21 -10.98
C LYS A 614 6.55 6.51 -11.87
N ILE A 615 5.72 5.62 -11.29
CA ILE A 615 4.66 4.91 -12.02
C ILE A 615 3.69 5.91 -12.68
N ILE A 616 3.25 6.91 -11.92
CA ILE A 616 2.33 7.93 -12.44
C ILE A 616 2.99 8.78 -13.53
N LEU A 617 4.28 9.12 -13.41
CA LEU A 617 5.01 9.89 -14.43
C LEU A 617 5.16 9.11 -15.73
N ASP A 618 5.55 7.84 -15.64
CA ASP A 618 5.91 6.99 -16.78
C ASP A 618 4.69 6.48 -17.56
N ALA A 619 3.52 6.43 -16.94
CA ALA A 619 2.28 6.04 -17.60
C ALA A 619 1.76 7.08 -18.62
N ALA A 620 1.23 6.59 -19.74
CA ALA A 620 0.69 7.37 -20.85
C ALA A 620 -0.71 7.92 -20.58
N ASP A 621 -1.56 7.13 -19.90
CA ASP A 621 -2.96 7.48 -19.62
C ASP A 621 -3.42 7.05 -18.21
N GLY A 622 -4.66 7.39 -17.86
CA GLY A 622 -5.24 7.11 -16.55
C GLY A 622 -5.41 5.62 -16.23
N PRO A 623 -5.94 4.79 -17.16
CA PRO A 623 -6.00 3.34 -16.99
C PRO A 623 -4.65 2.69 -16.74
N GLU A 624 -3.61 3.09 -17.48
CA GLU A 624 -2.26 2.56 -17.30
C GLU A 624 -1.72 2.88 -15.90
N ILE A 625 -1.98 4.10 -15.38
CA ILE A 625 -1.64 4.46 -14.00
C ILE A 625 -2.28 3.49 -13.01
N ALA A 626 -3.59 3.23 -13.17
CA ALA A 626 -4.34 2.37 -12.27
C ALA A 626 -3.83 0.91 -12.31
N ALA A 627 -3.63 0.37 -13.51
CA ALA A 627 -3.15 -0.99 -13.72
C ALA A 627 -1.71 -1.19 -13.20
N ARG A 628 -0.79 -0.25 -13.50
CA ARG A 628 0.60 -0.30 -13.00
C ARG A 628 0.67 -0.19 -11.48
N LEU A 629 -0.10 0.69 -10.83
CA LEU A 629 -0.15 0.81 -9.37
C LEU A 629 -0.71 -0.47 -8.71
N LYS A 630 -1.80 -1.00 -9.25
CA LYS A 630 -2.40 -2.27 -8.83
C LYS A 630 -1.39 -3.41 -8.92
N SER A 631 -0.72 -3.52 -10.06
CA SER A 631 0.27 -4.55 -10.31
C SER A 631 1.51 -4.41 -9.43
N ALA A 632 2.00 -3.20 -9.20
CA ALA A 632 3.13 -2.95 -8.31
C ALA A 632 2.83 -3.38 -6.87
N CYS A 633 1.59 -3.17 -6.41
CA CYS A 633 1.15 -3.63 -5.09
C CYS A 633 1.02 -5.15 -5.01
N LYS A 634 0.40 -5.80 -6.01
CA LYS A 634 0.36 -7.27 -6.12
C LYS A 634 1.76 -7.88 -6.13
N SER A 635 2.65 -7.30 -6.93
CA SER A 635 4.06 -7.71 -7.06
C SER A 635 4.84 -7.52 -5.75
N SER A 636 4.38 -6.62 -4.87
CA SER A 636 4.93 -6.42 -3.53
C SER A 636 4.25 -7.31 -2.47
N MET A 637 3.50 -8.33 -2.90
CA MET A 637 2.72 -9.25 -2.06
C MET A 637 1.73 -8.53 -1.12
N CYS A 638 1.16 -7.41 -1.56
CA CYS A 638 0.11 -6.73 -0.80
C CYS A 638 -1.11 -7.66 -0.68
N SER A 639 -1.47 -8.01 0.55
CA SER A 639 -2.64 -8.83 0.86
C SER A 639 -3.90 -8.01 1.13
N ASP A 640 -3.86 -6.70 0.92
CA ASP A 640 -4.96 -5.78 1.23
C ASP A 640 -5.72 -5.35 -0.02
N ASN A 641 -6.90 -4.74 0.18
CA ASN A 641 -7.63 -4.13 -0.94
C ASN A 641 -6.79 -3.02 -1.54
N ILE A 642 -6.59 -3.11 -2.84
CA ILE A 642 -5.88 -2.09 -3.62
C ILE A 642 -6.95 -1.38 -4.45
N SER A 643 -7.19 -0.09 -4.16
CA SER A 643 -8.18 0.73 -4.88
C SER A 643 -7.46 1.94 -5.47
N VAL A 644 -7.60 2.16 -6.78
CA VAL A 644 -7.05 3.29 -7.51
C VAL A 644 -8.15 3.98 -8.30
N LEU A 645 -8.31 5.29 -8.09
CA LEU A 645 -9.12 6.15 -8.94
C LEU A 645 -8.22 7.14 -9.67
N VAL A 646 -8.40 7.30 -10.96
CA VAL A 646 -7.68 8.29 -11.78
C VAL A 646 -8.68 9.15 -12.56
N ALA A 647 -8.67 10.46 -12.35
CA ALA A 647 -9.52 11.42 -13.04
C ALA A 647 -8.68 12.37 -13.91
N TYR A 648 -9.01 12.49 -15.19
CA TYR A 648 -8.38 13.41 -16.15
C TYR A 648 -8.89 14.85 -15.96
N ILE A 649 -7.96 15.81 -15.96
CA ILE A 649 -8.18 17.21 -15.56
C ILE A 649 -8.53 18.16 -16.72
N PRO A 650 -7.99 18.05 -17.94
CA PRO A 650 -8.34 18.95 -19.05
C PRO A 650 -9.82 18.93 -19.46
N SER A 651 -10.57 17.89 -19.08
CA SER A 651 -12.04 17.85 -19.17
C SER A 651 -12.77 18.46 -17.96
N LEU A 652 -12.07 18.80 -16.87
CA LEU A 652 -12.60 19.52 -15.70
C LEU A 652 -12.55 21.05 -15.86
N LEU A 653 -11.69 21.56 -16.76
CA LEU A 653 -11.40 22.98 -16.96
C LEU A 653 -12.16 23.61 -18.14
N LYS A 654 -12.59 22.81 -19.12
CA LYS A 654 -13.48 23.24 -20.21
C LYS A 654 -14.92 23.29 -19.73
#